data_AF-A0A5C5BA56-F1
#
_entry.id   AF-A0A5C5BA56-F1
#
_cell.length_a   1.000
_cell.length_b   1.000
_cell.length_c   1.000
_cell.angle_alpha   90.00
_cell.angle_beta   90.00
_cell.angle_gamma   90.00
#
_symmetry.space_group_name_H-M   'P 1'
#
loop_
_entity.id
_entity.type
_entity.pdbx_description
1 polymer ?
#
loop_
_entity_poly.entity_id
_entity_poly.type
_entity_poly.pdbx_seq_one_letter_code
_entity_poly.pdbx_strand_id
1 'polypeptide(L)'
;MDRRGAARGEDRREVGRVAAHGRGLSAVVLSGGRGSRLGGVSKAALRVGGVALLDGVLDALAAAGVRDVVVVGDPPSPDRATRPGVRVTREDPPFAGPLAAVAAGLDLVPDGEHEVVLLACDLPRSPALLALLLEDEAERSDPAAPGAGRAVVDAAGRTQWLAGRYAVGPLRAAIDAVRAERGTLEGASLRAALARLELERVPDRGGASLDVDTPEDLAAAGRCHDPSMDETSGTPDQPETTRRERRAGHAGTHRPWWHRSVVYQVYPRSFADSDGDGVGDLRGITSRLDHLAALGVDVLWLSPVYRSPQDDNGYDISDYTDVDPLFGDLAAMDELIAEAAKREIGIVMDLVVNHTSDEHAWFAESRSSRDNPKRDWYWWRPAREGFEPGTPGAEPTNWGSFFSGSTWQLDEATGEYYLHLFSRKQPDLNWENPEVRQAVYAMMRWWLERGVAGFRMDVINLISKHVGEHGELTDGAPRADGWGNGAPFYTDGPRMHEFLAEMHREVFDPFPGTYLTVGETPGVTLEEARLYTDPERREVDMVFQFEHMGLDHGVLGKFDPVPLHLPDLKANLARWQDGLATAGWNALYWNNHDQPRIVSRWGDDGEHRVASAKTLGTILHLHRGTPYVYQGEELGMRNAGFTALTQYRDLESLNVAGDAETMGMSTEHLLAGLAYMSRDNARTPVAWDDSPNAGFTTGTPWLSLAPGWERINAAAERANSDSVFHHYRRLVALRRGAAAGQDGIDDGVAALVIDGAFALLAPEHERLWAFTRTLETEGGPREALLVVANLSGEPLEVDVAAELGDAVVLEGASVLVASHADAYGDAAVPDGGAHLALRPWESVVYRLAVRAA
;
A
#
# COMPACT_ATOMS: atom_id res chain seq x y z
N MET A 1 19.23 -47.53 0.92
CA MET A 1 18.09 -48.24 0.31
C MET A 1 16.86 -47.37 0.51
N ASP A 2 16.75 -46.30 -0.26
CA ASP A 2 16.17 -46.21 -1.61
C ASP A 2 14.67 -45.87 -1.55
N ARG A 3 14.40 -44.57 -1.43
CA ARG A 3 13.10 -43.92 -1.70
C ARG A 3 13.24 -42.68 -2.61
N ARG A 4 14.45 -42.41 -3.13
CA ARG A 4 14.72 -41.31 -4.08
C ARG A 4 14.95 -41.79 -5.52
N GLY A 5 15.14 -43.10 -5.73
CA GLY A 5 15.25 -43.70 -7.07
C GLY A 5 13.91 -43.97 -7.76
N ALA A 6 12.80 -44.06 -7.01
CA ALA A 6 11.48 -44.37 -7.58
C ALA A 6 10.82 -43.17 -8.30
N ALA A 7 10.89 -41.96 -7.72
CA ALA A 7 10.26 -40.77 -8.29
C ALA A 7 10.90 -40.29 -9.61
N ARG A 8 12.22 -40.50 -9.78
CA ARG A 8 12.94 -40.13 -11.03
C ARG A 8 12.63 -41.05 -12.22
N GLY A 9 12.02 -42.22 -11.95
CA GLY A 9 11.61 -43.18 -12.98
C GLY A 9 10.20 -42.95 -13.51
N GLU A 10 9.37 -42.17 -12.79
CA GLU A 10 7.97 -41.87 -13.17
C GLU A 10 7.89 -40.65 -14.11
N ASP A 11 8.62 -39.55 -13.83
CA ASP A 11 8.63 -38.34 -14.68
C ASP A 11 9.11 -38.57 -16.12
N ARG A 12 10.17 -39.38 -16.31
CA ARG A 12 10.65 -39.71 -17.67
C ARG A 12 9.73 -40.68 -18.42
N ARG A 13 8.85 -41.40 -17.71
CA ARG A 13 7.83 -42.26 -18.32
C ARG A 13 6.60 -41.47 -18.75
N GLU A 14 6.29 -40.36 -18.08
CA GLU A 14 5.11 -39.53 -18.35
C GLU A 14 5.26 -38.71 -19.64
N VAL A 15 6.40 -38.03 -19.83
CA VAL A 15 6.72 -37.30 -21.08
C VAL A 15 6.86 -38.24 -22.28
N GLY A 16 7.38 -39.45 -22.07
CA GLY A 16 7.46 -40.50 -23.09
C GLY A 16 6.12 -41.17 -23.44
N ARG A 17 5.12 -41.12 -22.55
CA ARG A 17 3.77 -41.67 -22.78
C ARG A 17 2.91 -40.77 -23.66
N VAL A 18 2.96 -39.44 -23.51
CA VAL A 18 2.16 -38.50 -24.32
C VAL A 18 2.55 -38.55 -25.81
N ALA A 19 3.85 -38.64 -26.12
CA ALA A 19 4.37 -38.69 -27.49
C ALA A 19 4.02 -39.97 -28.30
N ALA A 20 3.51 -41.01 -27.63
CA ALA A 20 3.08 -42.25 -28.29
C ALA A 20 1.61 -42.21 -28.77
N HIS A 21 0.77 -41.36 -28.17
CA HIS A 21 -0.70 -41.40 -28.32
C HIS A 21 -1.28 -40.41 -29.34
N GLY A 22 -0.58 -39.32 -29.69
CA GLY A 22 -1.01 -38.45 -30.80
C GLY A 22 -0.66 -38.99 -32.19
N ARG A 23 0.04 -40.13 -32.28
CA ARG A 23 0.41 -40.76 -33.55
C ARG A 23 -0.84 -41.34 -34.22
N GLY A 24 -1.31 -40.65 -35.26
CA GLY A 24 -2.49 -41.06 -36.03
C GLY A 24 -3.77 -40.32 -35.66
N LEU A 25 -3.66 -39.12 -35.07
CA LEU A 25 -4.75 -38.16 -34.94
C LEU A 25 -4.48 -36.94 -35.82
N SER A 26 -5.56 -36.30 -36.26
CA SER A 26 -5.56 -34.99 -36.92
C SER A 26 -6.06 -33.91 -35.96
N ALA A 27 -5.68 -32.66 -36.20
CA ALA A 27 -6.18 -31.52 -35.44
C ALA A 27 -6.75 -30.42 -36.35
N VAL A 28 -7.80 -29.75 -35.86
CA VAL A 28 -8.36 -28.53 -36.47
C VAL A 28 -8.20 -27.40 -35.45
N VAL A 29 -7.48 -26.35 -35.85
CA VAL A 29 -7.19 -25.18 -35.00
C VAL A 29 -7.90 -23.95 -35.57
N LEU A 30 -8.78 -23.33 -34.80
CA LEU A 30 -9.50 -22.13 -35.22
C LEU A 30 -8.68 -20.88 -34.88
N SER A 31 -8.30 -20.12 -35.92
CA SER A 31 -7.55 -18.86 -35.79
C SER A 31 -8.34 -17.63 -36.26
N GLY A 32 -9.56 -17.82 -36.78
CA GLY A 32 -10.43 -16.77 -37.31
C GLY A 32 -11.26 -16.08 -36.24
N GLY A 33 -10.87 -14.86 -35.84
CA GLY A 33 -11.66 -13.99 -34.96
C GLY A 33 -11.30 -12.52 -35.19
N ARG A 34 -12.27 -11.61 -35.04
CA ARG A 34 -12.06 -10.16 -35.29
C ARG A 34 -11.23 -9.46 -34.21
N GLY A 35 -10.95 -10.11 -33.08
CA GLY A 35 -10.20 -9.51 -31.98
C GLY A 35 -10.81 -8.21 -31.45
N SER A 36 -12.14 -8.06 -31.51
CA SER A 36 -12.81 -6.78 -31.22
C SER A 36 -12.58 -6.26 -29.79
N ARG A 37 -12.39 -7.17 -28.83
CA ARG A 37 -12.02 -6.86 -27.44
C ARG A 37 -10.53 -6.57 -27.24
N LEU A 38 -9.72 -6.81 -28.27
CA LEU A 38 -8.26 -6.64 -28.31
C LEU A 38 -7.87 -5.57 -29.33
N GLY A 39 -8.74 -4.58 -29.56
CA GLY A 39 -8.48 -3.46 -30.49
C GLY A 39 -8.38 -3.85 -31.97
N GLY A 40 -8.93 -5.00 -32.39
CA GLY A 40 -8.87 -5.48 -33.78
C GLY A 40 -7.62 -6.30 -34.12
N VAL A 41 -6.77 -6.59 -33.14
CA VAL A 41 -5.57 -7.41 -33.32
C VAL A 41 -5.94 -8.90 -33.45
N SER A 42 -5.33 -9.60 -34.41
CA SER A 42 -5.51 -11.05 -34.58
C SER A 42 -4.97 -11.80 -33.36
N LYS A 43 -5.83 -12.58 -32.68
CA LYS A 43 -5.44 -13.40 -31.52
C LYS A 43 -4.28 -14.34 -31.82
N ALA A 44 -4.24 -14.90 -33.03
CA ALA A 44 -3.17 -15.79 -33.48
C ALA A 44 -1.77 -15.12 -33.51
N ALA A 45 -1.71 -13.78 -33.50
CA ALA A 45 -0.48 -12.99 -33.50
C ALA A 45 -0.02 -12.55 -32.10
N LEU A 46 -0.90 -12.59 -31.10
CA LEU A 46 -0.58 -12.21 -29.73
C LEU A 46 0.50 -13.13 -29.16
N ARG A 47 1.38 -12.59 -28.31
CA ARG A 47 2.54 -13.32 -27.78
C ARG A 47 2.46 -13.54 -26.28
N VAL A 48 2.71 -14.78 -25.86
CA VAL A 48 2.86 -15.21 -24.47
C VAL A 48 4.25 -15.84 -24.33
N GLY A 49 5.06 -15.38 -23.38
CA GLY A 49 6.45 -15.85 -23.24
C GLY A 49 7.30 -15.62 -24.51
N GLY A 50 6.97 -14.60 -25.31
CA GLY A 50 7.65 -14.31 -26.58
C GLY A 50 7.20 -15.16 -27.77
N VAL A 51 6.39 -16.21 -27.57
CA VAL A 51 5.86 -17.09 -28.63
C VAL A 51 4.45 -16.65 -29.00
N ALA A 52 4.11 -16.63 -30.30
CA ALA A 52 2.76 -16.29 -30.70
C ALA A 52 1.78 -17.41 -30.32
N LEU A 53 0.56 -17.08 -29.90
CA LEU A 53 -0.43 -18.04 -29.40
C LEU A 53 -0.66 -19.21 -30.38
N LEU A 54 -0.86 -18.91 -31.67
CA LEU A 54 -0.98 -19.95 -32.69
C LEU A 54 0.30 -20.80 -32.84
N ASP A 55 1.49 -20.20 -32.72
CA ASP A 55 2.74 -20.96 -32.80
C ASP A 55 2.87 -21.93 -31.63
N GLY A 56 2.52 -21.49 -30.41
CA GLY A 56 2.53 -22.32 -29.20
C GLY A 56 1.58 -23.52 -29.31
N VAL A 57 0.36 -23.32 -29.81
CA VAL A 57 -0.60 -24.42 -30.04
C VAL A 57 -0.08 -25.42 -31.08
N LEU A 58 0.50 -24.93 -32.18
CA LEU A 58 1.08 -25.80 -33.22
C LEU A 58 2.29 -26.59 -32.70
N ASP A 59 3.15 -25.97 -31.90
CA ASP A 59 4.32 -26.62 -31.31
C ASP A 59 3.90 -27.68 -30.28
N ALA A 60 2.85 -27.42 -29.50
CA ALA A 60 2.26 -28.39 -28.56
C ALA A 60 1.67 -29.61 -29.29
N LEU A 61 0.93 -29.40 -30.40
CA LEU A 61 0.39 -30.48 -31.23
C LEU A 61 1.51 -31.34 -31.85
N ALA A 62 2.57 -30.70 -32.36
CA ALA A 62 3.72 -31.41 -32.89
C ALA A 62 4.45 -32.24 -31.82
N ALA A 63 4.61 -31.69 -30.61
CA ALA A 63 5.19 -32.40 -29.46
C ALA A 63 4.33 -33.61 -29.02
N ALA A 64 3.01 -33.50 -29.11
CA ALA A 64 2.08 -34.60 -28.86
C ALA A 64 2.09 -35.68 -29.98
N GLY A 65 2.75 -35.42 -31.11
CA GLY A 65 2.87 -36.36 -32.23
C GLY A 65 1.75 -36.26 -33.27
N VAL A 66 0.91 -35.22 -33.21
CA VAL A 66 -0.14 -34.92 -34.20
C VAL A 66 0.53 -34.31 -35.43
N ARG A 67 0.42 -35.00 -36.58
CA ARG A 67 1.16 -34.62 -37.81
C ARG A 67 0.31 -33.96 -38.88
N ASP A 68 -1.01 -34.14 -38.82
CA ASP A 68 -1.96 -33.55 -39.75
C ASP A 68 -2.76 -32.47 -39.04
N VAL A 69 -2.38 -31.21 -39.26
CA VAL A 69 -3.03 -30.05 -38.62
C VAL A 69 -3.66 -29.15 -39.67
N VAL A 70 -4.93 -28.82 -39.51
CA VAL A 70 -5.67 -27.88 -40.34
C VAL A 70 -5.94 -26.61 -39.54
N VAL A 71 -5.35 -25.48 -39.94
CA VAL A 71 -5.63 -24.16 -39.36
C VAL A 71 -6.73 -23.49 -40.18
N VAL A 72 -7.79 -23.03 -39.52
CA VAL A 72 -8.95 -22.39 -40.15
C VAL A 72 -9.01 -20.91 -39.80
N GLY A 73 -8.81 -20.05 -40.80
CA GLY A 73 -8.74 -18.59 -40.66
C GLY A 73 -7.52 -17.98 -41.35
N ASP A 74 -7.27 -16.69 -41.17
CA ASP A 74 -6.14 -15.98 -41.76
C ASP A 74 -4.95 -15.92 -40.77
N PRO A 75 -3.91 -16.78 -40.91
CA PRO A 75 -2.75 -16.71 -40.02
C PRO A 75 -1.97 -15.40 -40.23
N PRO A 76 -1.33 -14.84 -39.19
CA PRO A 76 -0.71 -13.50 -39.24
C PRO A 76 0.53 -13.37 -40.15
N SER A 77 1.08 -14.47 -40.65
CA SER A 77 2.25 -14.49 -41.53
C SER A 77 2.19 -15.65 -42.54
N PRO A 78 2.54 -15.43 -43.82
CA PRO A 78 2.58 -16.46 -44.85
C PRO A 78 3.58 -17.60 -44.56
N ASP A 79 4.61 -17.38 -43.75
CA ASP A 79 5.59 -18.41 -43.40
C ASP A 79 4.98 -19.57 -42.57
N ARG A 80 3.89 -19.31 -41.83
CA ARG A 80 3.23 -20.36 -41.01
C ARG A 80 2.47 -21.38 -41.85
N ALA A 81 2.08 -21.02 -43.08
CA ALA A 81 1.50 -21.94 -44.06
C ALA A 81 2.54 -22.89 -44.70
N THR A 82 3.83 -22.78 -44.31
CA THR A 82 4.92 -23.61 -44.83
C THR A 82 5.46 -24.64 -43.82
N ARG A 83 4.90 -24.70 -42.59
CA ARG A 83 5.26 -25.73 -41.59
C ARG A 83 4.88 -27.13 -42.14
N PRO A 84 5.80 -28.11 -42.11
CA PRO A 84 5.49 -29.48 -42.56
C PRO A 84 4.29 -30.05 -41.80
N GLY A 85 3.27 -30.53 -42.52
CA GLY A 85 2.07 -31.13 -41.92
C GLY A 85 0.94 -30.16 -41.56
N VAL A 86 1.14 -28.85 -41.74
CA VAL A 86 0.10 -27.82 -41.52
C VAL A 86 -0.55 -27.42 -42.83
N ARG A 87 -1.88 -27.54 -42.91
CA ARG A 87 -2.73 -27.03 -44.00
C ARG A 87 -3.53 -25.83 -43.50
N VAL A 88 -3.75 -24.84 -44.36
CA VAL A 88 -4.56 -23.66 -44.02
C VAL A 88 -5.78 -23.61 -44.92
N THR A 89 -6.95 -23.36 -44.32
CA THR A 89 -8.22 -23.14 -45.02
C THR A 89 -8.99 -22.01 -44.37
N ARG A 90 -10.14 -21.67 -44.94
CA ARG A 90 -11.03 -20.62 -44.42
C ARG A 90 -12.47 -21.03 -44.65
N GLU A 91 -13.35 -20.68 -43.71
CA GLU A 91 -14.78 -20.77 -43.93
C GLU A 91 -15.26 -19.78 -45.00
N ASP A 92 -16.29 -20.17 -45.75
CA ASP A 92 -16.93 -19.36 -46.79
C ASP A 92 -18.43 -19.14 -46.45
N PRO A 93 -18.90 -17.89 -46.27
CA PRO A 93 -18.11 -16.65 -46.30
C PRO A 93 -17.16 -16.51 -45.09
N PRO A 94 -16.09 -15.70 -45.20
CA PRO A 94 -15.22 -15.39 -44.07
C PRO A 94 -15.96 -14.89 -42.84
N PHE A 95 -15.55 -15.33 -41.65
CA PHE A 95 -16.20 -14.99 -40.38
C PHE A 95 -17.64 -15.53 -40.26
N ALA A 96 -17.99 -16.58 -41.01
CA ALA A 96 -19.29 -17.28 -40.88
C ALA A 96 -19.50 -17.93 -39.51
N GLY A 97 -18.48 -17.95 -38.64
CA GLY A 97 -18.57 -18.38 -37.25
C GLY A 97 -17.89 -19.73 -36.99
N PRO A 98 -17.75 -20.12 -35.71
CA PRO A 98 -16.93 -21.26 -35.31
C PRO A 98 -17.43 -22.60 -35.85
N LEU A 99 -18.74 -22.80 -36.01
CA LEU A 99 -19.27 -24.05 -36.58
C LEU A 99 -18.94 -24.20 -38.07
N ALA A 100 -19.00 -23.09 -38.83
CA ALA A 100 -18.60 -23.08 -40.24
C ALA A 100 -17.09 -23.30 -40.39
N ALA A 101 -16.28 -22.72 -39.49
CA ALA A 101 -14.83 -22.94 -39.45
C ALA A 101 -14.47 -24.40 -39.14
N VAL A 102 -15.12 -25.02 -38.14
CA VAL A 102 -14.92 -26.46 -37.86
C VAL A 102 -15.28 -27.31 -39.09
N ALA A 103 -16.40 -27.02 -39.77
CA ALA A 103 -16.79 -27.75 -40.98
C ALA A 103 -15.74 -27.64 -42.10
N ALA A 104 -15.25 -26.43 -42.38
CA ALA A 104 -14.21 -26.20 -43.38
C ALA A 104 -12.89 -26.89 -43.03
N GLY A 105 -12.53 -26.96 -41.74
CA GLY A 105 -11.37 -27.70 -41.27
C GLY A 105 -11.50 -29.21 -41.44
N LEU A 106 -12.68 -29.76 -41.12
CA LEU A 106 -12.98 -31.19 -41.25
C LEU A 106 -12.96 -31.69 -42.69
N ASP A 107 -13.27 -30.85 -43.67
CA ASP A 107 -13.21 -31.21 -45.09
C ASP A 107 -11.76 -31.52 -45.55
N LEU A 108 -10.75 -31.06 -44.81
CA LEU A 108 -9.33 -31.31 -45.07
C LEU A 108 -8.70 -32.34 -44.12
N VAL A 109 -9.49 -32.94 -43.23
CA VAL A 109 -9.06 -34.09 -42.42
C VAL A 109 -9.06 -35.34 -43.31
N PRO A 110 -7.97 -36.12 -43.36
CA PRO A 110 -7.85 -37.27 -44.27
C PRO A 110 -8.96 -38.32 -44.09
N ASP A 111 -9.43 -38.88 -45.20
CA ASP A 111 -10.39 -39.99 -45.20
C ASP A 111 -9.73 -41.24 -44.61
N GLY A 112 -10.10 -41.59 -43.37
CA GLY A 112 -9.48 -42.66 -42.58
C GLY A 112 -9.24 -42.27 -41.12
N GLU A 113 -9.32 -40.98 -40.80
CA GLU A 113 -9.28 -40.50 -39.42
C GLU A 113 -10.58 -40.79 -38.68
N HIS A 114 -10.44 -41.43 -37.53
CA HIS A 114 -11.58 -41.75 -36.66
C HIS A 114 -11.86 -40.64 -35.65
N GLU A 115 -10.83 -39.87 -35.27
CA GLU A 115 -10.93 -38.82 -34.28
C GLU A 115 -10.12 -37.57 -34.68
N VAL A 116 -10.54 -36.43 -34.15
CA VAL A 116 -9.93 -35.13 -34.40
C VAL A 116 -9.85 -34.32 -33.12
N VAL A 117 -8.73 -33.64 -32.90
CA VAL A 117 -8.59 -32.65 -31.83
C VAL A 117 -9.07 -31.28 -32.34
N LEU A 118 -10.00 -30.65 -31.63
CA LEU A 118 -10.46 -29.29 -31.93
C LEU A 118 -9.92 -28.31 -30.88
N LEU A 119 -9.13 -27.33 -31.34
CA LEU A 119 -8.55 -26.30 -30.49
C LEU A 119 -8.85 -24.88 -31.00
N ALA A 120 -9.03 -23.94 -30.08
CA ALA A 120 -8.89 -22.51 -30.38
C ALA A 120 -7.41 -22.09 -30.34
N CYS A 121 -7.01 -21.10 -31.14
CA CYS A 121 -5.62 -20.68 -31.22
C CYS A 121 -5.12 -19.89 -30.00
N ASP A 122 -6.03 -19.42 -29.15
CA ASP A 122 -5.81 -18.54 -28.00
C ASP A 122 -5.68 -19.29 -26.67
N LEU A 123 -5.21 -20.55 -26.73
CA LEU A 123 -5.02 -21.44 -25.59
C LEU A 123 -3.52 -21.52 -25.19
N PRO A 124 -2.99 -20.59 -24.38
CA PRO A 124 -1.57 -20.50 -24.03
C PRO A 124 -1.02 -21.73 -23.27
N ARG A 125 -1.89 -22.52 -22.64
CA ARG A 125 -1.51 -23.74 -21.90
C ARG A 125 -1.82 -25.04 -22.66
N SER A 126 -1.76 -24.97 -23.99
CA SER A 126 -2.05 -26.10 -24.89
C SER A 126 -1.26 -27.40 -24.62
N PRO A 127 -0.01 -27.41 -24.09
CA PRO A 127 0.64 -28.67 -23.70
C PRO A 127 -0.11 -29.41 -22.58
N ALA A 128 -0.48 -28.71 -21.51
CA ALA A 128 -1.24 -29.28 -20.40
C ALA A 128 -2.65 -29.71 -20.86
N LEU A 129 -3.27 -28.92 -21.74
CA LEU A 129 -4.57 -29.26 -22.31
C LEU A 129 -4.51 -30.54 -23.16
N LEU A 130 -3.47 -30.72 -23.98
CA LEU A 130 -3.31 -31.91 -24.80
C LEU A 130 -3.04 -33.15 -23.95
N ALA A 131 -2.35 -33.03 -22.83
CA ALA A 131 -2.21 -34.14 -21.88
C ALA A 131 -3.60 -34.64 -21.43
N LEU A 132 -4.47 -33.73 -20.98
CA LEU A 132 -5.85 -34.05 -20.58
C LEU A 132 -6.68 -34.63 -21.74
N LEU A 133 -6.41 -34.24 -22.99
CA LEU A 133 -7.14 -34.72 -24.18
C LEU A 133 -6.59 -36.00 -24.82
N LEU A 134 -5.38 -36.42 -24.44
CA LEU A 134 -4.71 -37.62 -24.96
C LEU A 134 -4.46 -38.72 -23.91
N GLU A 135 -4.78 -38.49 -22.63
CA GLU A 135 -4.84 -39.53 -21.57
C GLU A 135 -5.56 -40.83 -22.02
N ASP A 136 -4.94 -41.97 -21.65
CA ASP A 136 -5.14 -43.32 -22.19
C ASP A 136 -6.54 -43.90 -21.87
N GLU A 137 -7.08 -44.71 -22.79
CA GLU A 137 -8.36 -45.42 -22.58
C GLU A 137 -8.25 -46.55 -21.56
N ALA A 138 -7.05 -47.08 -21.34
CA ALA A 138 -6.81 -48.24 -20.47
C ALA A 138 -6.93 -47.94 -18.95
N GLU A 139 -6.88 -46.68 -18.53
CA GLU A 139 -7.00 -46.27 -17.11
C GLU A 139 -8.43 -45.85 -16.72
N ARG A 140 -9.42 -46.03 -17.62
CA ARG A 140 -10.81 -45.63 -17.38
C ARG A 140 -11.55 -46.62 -16.48
N SER A 141 -12.30 -46.07 -15.53
CA SER A 141 -13.15 -46.81 -14.58
C SER A 141 -14.46 -47.36 -15.18
N ASP A 142 -14.76 -47.06 -16.44
CA ASP A 142 -15.88 -47.64 -17.19
C ASP A 142 -15.53 -47.79 -18.69
N PRO A 143 -15.23 -49.01 -19.18
CA PRO A 143 -14.87 -49.27 -20.58
C PRO A 143 -16.06 -49.36 -21.54
N ALA A 144 -17.30 -49.12 -21.08
CA ALA A 144 -18.51 -49.52 -21.79
C ALA A 144 -19.31 -48.37 -22.43
N ALA A 145 -18.67 -47.49 -23.21
CA ALA A 145 -19.33 -46.77 -24.32
C ALA A 145 -18.29 -46.10 -25.24
N PRO A 146 -18.29 -46.33 -26.56
CA PRO A 146 -17.60 -45.45 -27.49
C PRO A 146 -18.40 -44.13 -27.57
N GLY A 147 -18.08 -43.18 -26.68
CA GLY A 147 -18.64 -41.84 -26.72
C GLY A 147 -18.24 -41.10 -27.99
N ALA A 148 -18.99 -40.07 -28.36
CA ALA A 148 -18.70 -39.26 -29.54
C ALA A 148 -17.47 -38.34 -29.38
N GLY A 149 -16.79 -38.39 -28.23
CA GLY A 149 -15.59 -37.65 -27.91
C GLY A 149 -15.50 -37.26 -26.43
N ARG A 150 -14.59 -36.34 -26.13
CA ARG A 150 -14.43 -35.70 -24.82
C ARG A 150 -14.11 -34.22 -24.96
N ALA A 151 -14.59 -33.42 -24.02
CA ALA A 151 -14.36 -31.98 -23.97
C ALA A 151 -14.02 -31.52 -22.54
N VAL A 152 -13.15 -30.53 -22.44
CA VAL A 152 -12.73 -29.99 -21.15
C VAL A 152 -13.85 -29.16 -20.52
N VAL A 153 -13.93 -29.19 -19.20
CA VAL A 153 -14.85 -28.39 -18.39
C VAL A 153 -14.04 -27.52 -17.45
N ASP A 154 -14.25 -26.21 -17.52
CA ASP A 154 -13.54 -25.25 -16.68
C ASP A 154 -13.93 -25.34 -15.19
N ALA A 155 -13.21 -24.62 -14.32
CA ALA A 155 -13.48 -24.59 -12.88
C ALA A 155 -14.89 -24.06 -12.53
N ALA A 156 -15.54 -23.34 -13.44
CA ALA A 156 -16.92 -22.87 -13.29
C ALA A 156 -17.97 -23.89 -13.81
N GLY A 157 -17.54 -25.07 -14.26
CA GLY A 157 -18.43 -26.12 -14.75
C GLY A 157 -18.90 -25.94 -16.20
N ARG A 158 -18.29 -25.02 -16.97
CA ARG A 158 -18.66 -24.75 -18.37
C ARG A 158 -17.82 -25.60 -19.31
N THR A 159 -18.48 -26.23 -20.28
CA THR A 159 -17.82 -27.02 -21.33
C THR A 159 -17.12 -26.10 -22.33
N GLN A 160 -15.82 -26.34 -22.52
CA GLN A 160 -14.96 -25.67 -23.48
C GLN A 160 -14.96 -26.46 -24.79
N TRP A 161 -15.84 -26.07 -25.71
CA TRP A 161 -16.14 -26.79 -26.95
C TRP A 161 -15.02 -26.79 -27.99
N LEU A 162 -14.08 -25.84 -27.88
CA LEU A 162 -12.87 -25.76 -28.70
C LEU A 162 -11.63 -26.19 -27.88
N ALA A 163 -11.83 -27.12 -26.94
CA ALA A 163 -10.81 -27.75 -26.13
C ALA A 163 -11.23 -29.23 -25.95
N GLY A 164 -11.24 -29.99 -27.06
CA GLY A 164 -11.81 -31.34 -27.08
C GLY A 164 -11.24 -32.27 -28.15
N ARG A 165 -11.51 -33.56 -28.00
CA ARG A 165 -11.21 -34.65 -28.96
C ARG A 165 -12.52 -35.31 -29.35
N TYR A 166 -12.79 -35.42 -30.65
CA TYR A 166 -14.11 -35.80 -31.16
C TYR A 166 -14.00 -36.90 -32.21
N ALA A 167 -14.97 -37.82 -32.22
CA ALA A 167 -15.11 -38.77 -33.30
C ALA A 167 -15.58 -38.06 -34.58
N VAL A 168 -14.85 -38.22 -35.70
CA VAL A 168 -15.06 -37.47 -36.95
C VAL A 168 -16.45 -37.73 -37.54
N GLY A 169 -16.92 -38.98 -37.54
CA GLY A 169 -18.22 -39.37 -38.09
C GLY A 169 -19.41 -38.70 -37.38
N PRO A 170 -19.56 -38.90 -36.06
CA PRO A 170 -20.60 -38.22 -35.26
C PRO A 170 -20.53 -36.69 -35.36
N LEU A 171 -19.32 -36.12 -35.36
CA LEU A 171 -19.12 -34.68 -35.50
C LEU A 171 -19.62 -34.15 -36.85
N ARG A 172 -19.25 -34.80 -37.96
CA ARG A 172 -19.76 -34.45 -39.31
C ARG A 172 -21.29 -34.56 -39.37
N ALA A 173 -21.86 -35.65 -38.84
CA ALA A 173 -23.31 -35.84 -38.81
C ALA A 173 -24.04 -34.74 -38.00
N ALA A 174 -23.47 -34.31 -36.87
CA ALA A 174 -24.04 -33.22 -36.07
C ALA A 174 -24.01 -31.88 -36.81
N ILE A 175 -22.92 -31.59 -37.53
CA ILE A 175 -22.78 -30.39 -38.37
C ILE A 175 -23.76 -30.42 -39.54
N ASP A 176 -23.87 -31.55 -40.23
CA ASP A 176 -24.78 -31.73 -41.37
C ASP A 176 -26.24 -31.64 -40.95
N ALA A 177 -26.60 -32.12 -39.75
CA ALA A 177 -27.93 -31.95 -39.21
C ALA A 177 -28.27 -30.47 -39.00
N VAL A 178 -27.35 -29.67 -38.44
CA VAL A 178 -27.54 -28.21 -38.30
C VAL A 178 -27.62 -27.53 -39.68
N ARG A 179 -26.81 -27.97 -40.66
CA ARG A 179 -26.84 -27.46 -42.04
C ARG A 179 -28.18 -27.77 -42.71
N ALA A 180 -28.71 -28.98 -42.54
CA ALA A 180 -30.00 -29.39 -43.09
C ALA A 180 -31.17 -28.64 -42.44
N GLU A 181 -31.10 -28.37 -41.14
CA GLU A 181 -32.13 -27.63 -40.40
C GLU A 181 -32.16 -26.13 -40.75
N ARG A 182 -31.00 -25.50 -40.95
CA ARG A 182 -30.89 -24.05 -41.16
C ARG A 182 -30.71 -23.62 -42.61
N GLY A 183 -30.32 -24.54 -43.50
CA GLY A 183 -29.91 -24.25 -44.88
C GLY A 183 -28.55 -23.56 -45.02
N THR A 184 -27.93 -23.11 -43.92
CA THR A 184 -26.59 -22.49 -43.88
C THR A 184 -25.92 -22.73 -42.52
N LEU A 185 -24.58 -22.78 -42.52
CA LEU A 185 -23.77 -22.79 -41.30
C LEU A 185 -23.38 -21.38 -40.82
N GLU A 186 -23.67 -20.34 -41.61
CA GLU A 186 -23.37 -18.96 -41.23
C GLU A 186 -24.13 -18.57 -39.95
N GLY A 187 -23.38 -18.08 -38.95
CA GLY A 187 -23.88 -17.72 -37.62
C GLY A 187 -24.45 -18.88 -36.82
N ALA A 188 -24.22 -20.14 -37.23
CA ALA A 188 -24.73 -21.30 -36.53
C ALA A 188 -23.95 -21.56 -35.23
N SER A 189 -24.66 -21.95 -34.17
CA SER A 189 -24.07 -22.17 -32.84
C SER A 189 -23.29 -23.49 -32.79
N LEU A 190 -21.97 -23.40 -32.52
CA LEU A 190 -21.11 -24.56 -32.27
C LEU A 190 -21.65 -25.41 -31.11
N ARG A 191 -22.07 -24.76 -30.02
CA ARG A 191 -22.66 -25.41 -28.85
C ARG A 191 -23.89 -26.23 -29.21
N ALA A 192 -24.75 -25.73 -30.11
CA ALA A 192 -25.98 -26.43 -30.50
C ALA A 192 -25.71 -27.70 -31.32
N ALA A 193 -24.62 -27.73 -32.10
CA ALA A 193 -24.17 -28.92 -32.81
C ALA A 193 -23.53 -29.93 -31.84
N LEU A 194 -22.57 -29.48 -31.03
CA LEU A 194 -21.79 -30.38 -30.17
C LEU A 194 -22.54 -30.88 -28.95
N ALA A 195 -23.59 -30.18 -28.49
CA ALA A 195 -24.48 -30.69 -27.44
C ALA A 195 -25.32 -31.91 -27.88
N ARG A 196 -25.33 -32.25 -29.18
CA ARG A 196 -25.96 -33.46 -29.72
C ARG A 196 -25.08 -34.70 -29.58
N LEU A 197 -23.82 -34.51 -29.20
CA LEU A 197 -22.84 -35.57 -29.02
C LEU A 197 -22.83 -36.00 -27.55
N GLU A 198 -22.76 -37.31 -27.31
CA GLU A 198 -22.48 -37.84 -25.99
C GLU A 198 -20.97 -37.72 -25.74
N LEU A 199 -20.58 -36.70 -24.97
CA LEU A 199 -19.19 -36.38 -24.67
C LEU A 199 -18.85 -36.67 -23.22
N GLU A 200 -17.68 -37.25 -23.01
CA GLU A 200 -17.04 -37.26 -21.69
C GLU A 200 -16.60 -35.83 -21.31
N ARG A 201 -16.84 -35.46 -20.05
CA ARG A 201 -16.51 -34.14 -19.50
C ARG A 201 -15.26 -34.24 -18.63
N VAL A 202 -14.16 -33.69 -19.12
CA VAL A 202 -12.85 -33.76 -18.44
C VAL A 202 -12.63 -32.49 -17.60
N PRO A 203 -12.56 -32.57 -16.26
CA PRO A 203 -12.43 -31.37 -15.42
C PRO A 203 -11.02 -30.76 -15.52
N ASP A 204 -10.96 -29.45 -15.75
CA ASP A 204 -9.73 -28.68 -15.76
C ASP A 204 -9.28 -28.34 -14.33
N ARG A 205 -8.42 -29.17 -13.76
CA ARG A 205 -7.92 -29.00 -12.39
C ARG A 205 -6.72 -28.05 -12.28
N GLY A 206 -6.16 -27.61 -13.41
CA GLY A 206 -4.92 -26.82 -13.47
C GLY A 206 -5.02 -25.51 -14.25
N GLY A 207 -6.20 -25.13 -14.72
CA GLY A 207 -6.41 -23.97 -15.59
C GLY A 207 -5.82 -24.14 -17.00
N ALA A 208 -5.72 -25.38 -17.50
CA ALA A 208 -5.23 -25.71 -18.83
C ALA A 208 -6.12 -25.18 -19.97
N SER A 209 -7.41 -24.94 -19.69
CA SER A 209 -8.39 -24.40 -20.63
C SER A 209 -8.47 -22.87 -20.65
N LEU A 210 -7.53 -22.18 -19.98
CA LEU A 210 -7.39 -20.73 -20.05
C LEU A 210 -7.32 -20.27 -21.51
N ASP A 211 -8.24 -19.41 -21.92
CA ASP A 211 -8.26 -18.73 -23.22
C ASP A 211 -7.92 -17.24 -23.09
N VAL A 212 -7.37 -16.65 -24.15
CA VAL A 212 -6.99 -15.23 -24.20
C VAL A 212 -8.04 -14.44 -24.97
N ASP A 213 -8.98 -13.85 -24.23
CA ASP A 213 -10.05 -13.00 -24.76
C ASP A 213 -9.78 -11.49 -24.60
N THR A 214 -8.97 -11.13 -23.61
CA THR A 214 -8.70 -9.74 -23.17
C THR A 214 -7.20 -9.47 -22.96
N PRO A 215 -6.77 -8.19 -22.91
CA PRO A 215 -5.40 -7.83 -22.54
C PRO A 215 -4.99 -8.36 -21.16
N GLU A 216 -5.93 -8.43 -20.22
CA GLU A 216 -5.75 -8.98 -18.88
C GLU A 216 -5.46 -10.48 -18.93
N ASP A 217 -6.19 -11.24 -19.76
CA ASP A 217 -5.94 -12.67 -19.97
C ASP A 217 -4.57 -12.90 -20.60
N LEU A 218 -4.15 -12.04 -21.53
CA LEU A 218 -2.83 -12.11 -22.17
C LEU A 218 -1.71 -11.88 -21.15
N ALA A 219 -1.88 -10.90 -20.26
CA ALA A 219 -0.95 -10.64 -19.18
C ALA A 219 -0.93 -11.80 -18.15
N ALA A 220 -2.08 -12.39 -17.84
CA ALA A 220 -2.19 -13.55 -16.95
C ALA A 220 -1.53 -14.80 -17.55
N ALA A 221 -1.71 -15.02 -18.86
CA ALA A 221 -1.07 -16.08 -19.60
C ALA A 221 0.47 -15.92 -19.63
N GLY A 222 0.97 -14.69 -19.78
CA GLY A 222 2.39 -14.35 -19.73
C GLY A 222 3.08 -14.62 -18.39
N ARG A 223 2.31 -14.73 -17.30
CA ARG A 223 2.81 -14.99 -15.94
C ARG A 223 2.89 -16.47 -15.57
N CYS A 224 2.40 -17.38 -16.42
CA CYS A 224 2.41 -18.81 -16.14
C CYS A 224 3.53 -19.51 -16.91
N HIS A 225 4.60 -19.88 -16.20
CA HIS A 225 5.76 -20.57 -16.77
C HIS A 225 5.47 -22.06 -17.01
N ASP A 226 5.82 -22.58 -18.19
CA ASP A 226 5.81 -24.02 -18.52
C ASP A 226 7.07 -24.68 -17.91
N PRO A 227 6.95 -25.68 -17.02
CA PRO A 227 8.11 -26.29 -16.36
C PRO A 227 9.00 -27.16 -17.27
N SER A 228 8.67 -27.32 -18.56
CA SER A 228 9.27 -28.36 -19.40
C SER A 228 10.40 -27.91 -20.35
N MET A 229 10.83 -26.65 -20.28
CA MET A 229 11.81 -26.07 -21.23
C MET A 229 13.01 -25.43 -20.52
N ASP A 230 13.77 -26.21 -19.74
CA ASP A 230 15.07 -25.76 -19.24
C ASP A 230 16.03 -26.93 -18.96
N GLU A 231 16.51 -27.58 -20.02
CA GLU A 231 17.74 -28.38 -19.94
C GLU A 231 18.63 -28.11 -21.16
N THR A 232 19.23 -26.92 -21.25
CA THR A 232 20.64 -26.78 -21.69
C THR A 232 21.21 -25.41 -21.34
N SER A 233 22.29 -25.44 -20.56
CA SER A 233 23.33 -24.41 -20.37
C SER A 233 23.04 -23.21 -19.46
N GLY A 234 23.71 -23.22 -18.30
CA GLY A 234 24.13 -22.04 -17.54
C GLY A 234 23.11 -21.58 -16.50
N THR A 235 23.38 -21.87 -15.22
CA THR A 235 22.68 -21.36 -14.03
C THR A 235 22.19 -19.92 -14.16
N PRO A 236 20.87 -19.67 -14.02
CA PRO A 236 20.34 -18.43 -13.51
C PRO A 236 19.58 -18.68 -12.19
N ASP A 237 19.40 -17.59 -11.44
CA ASP A 237 18.85 -17.50 -10.09
C ASP A 237 17.56 -18.30 -9.81
N GLN A 238 17.43 -18.75 -8.56
CA GLN A 238 16.20 -19.33 -8.05
C GLN A 238 15.00 -18.37 -8.25
N PRO A 239 13.79 -18.86 -8.57
CA PRO A 239 12.62 -18.00 -8.65
C PRO A 239 12.30 -17.44 -7.26
N GLU A 240 12.36 -16.12 -7.16
CA GLU A 240 12.00 -15.36 -5.98
C GLU A 240 10.53 -15.62 -5.59
N THR A 241 10.32 -16.07 -4.35
CA THR A 241 8.98 -16.12 -3.73
C THR A 241 8.31 -14.75 -3.83
N THR A 242 7.03 -14.71 -4.21
CA THR A 242 6.33 -13.40 -4.29
C THR A 242 6.23 -12.80 -2.89
N ARG A 243 6.24 -11.47 -2.77
CA ARG A 243 6.15 -10.80 -1.47
C ARG A 243 4.87 -11.17 -0.70
N ARG A 244 3.76 -11.42 -1.40
CA ARG A 244 2.52 -11.95 -0.83
C ARG A 244 2.76 -13.30 -0.16
N GLU A 245 3.54 -14.19 -0.78
CA GLU A 245 3.93 -15.48 -0.22
C GLU A 245 4.95 -15.35 0.92
N ARG A 246 5.85 -14.35 0.89
CA ARG A 246 6.79 -14.09 2.01
C ARG A 246 6.09 -13.51 3.23
N ARG A 247 5.14 -12.57 3.05
CA ARG A 247 4.31 -12.01 4.13
C ARG A 247 3.34 -13.06 4.69
N ALA A 248 2.71 -13.86 3.83
CA ALA A 248 1.91 -15.01 4.25
C ALA A 248 2.78 -16.10 4.91
N GLY A 249 4.03 -16.29 4.48
CA GLY A 249 4.99 -17.23 5.08
C GLY A 249 5.48 -16.81 6.47
N HIS A 250 5.42 -15.51 6.80
CA HIS A 250 5.64 -15.00 8.16
C HIS A 250 4.47 -15.26 9.10
N ALA A 251 3.32 -15.80 8.63
CA ALA A 251 2.26 -16.28 9.49
C ALA A 251 2.70 -17.48 10.37
N GLY A 252 3.88 -18.06 10.13
CA GLY A 252 4.54 -19.02 11.02
C GLY A 252 5.30 -18.38 12.20
N THR A 253 5.44 -17.06 12.23
CA THR A 253 5.91 -16.31 13.41
C THR A 253 4.68 -15.71 14.11
N HIS A 254 4.59 -15.76 15.43
CA HIS A 254 3.43 -15.28 16.20
C HIS A 254 3.15 -13.76 16.08
N ARG A 255 3.83 -13.01 15.20
CA ARG A 255 3.82 -11.53 15.15
C ARG A 255 3.46 -10.99 13.76
N PRO A 256 2.62 -9.95 13.66
CA PRO A 256 2.43 -9.23 12.40
C PRO A 256 3.74 -8.60 11.91
N TRP A 257 3.96 -8.63 10.59
CA TRP A 257 5.19 -8.15 9.96
C TRP A 257 5.48 -6.66 10.29
N TRP A 258 4.43 -5.86 10.43
CA TRP A 258 4.52 -4.41 10.67
C TRP A 258 5.01 -4.03 12.09
N HIS A 259 5.07 -4.96 13.04
CA HIS A 259 5.72 -4.72 14.35
C HIS A 259 7.23 -4.47 14.21
N ARG A 260 7.86 -5.13 13.23
CA ARG A 260 9.29 -5.01 12.92
C ARG A 260 9.60 -3.89 11.93
N SER A 261 8.57 -3.35 11.28
CA SER A 261 8.75 -2.36 10.23
C SER A 261 9.15 -1.01 10.77
N VAL A 262 9.89 -0.27 9.96
CA VAL A 262 9.96 1.20 10.03
C VAL A 262 9.30 1.78 8.79
N VAL A 263 8.39 2.72 9.00
CA VAL A 263 7.66 3.41 7.93
C VAL A 263 8.37 4.72 7.62
N TYR A 264 8.52 5.05 6.34
CA TYR A 264 9.02 6.33 5.87
C TYR A 264 7.89 7.09 5.18
N GLN A 265 7.54 8.27 5.69
CA GLN A 265 6.51 9.09 5.08
C GLN A 265 7.12 9.98 3.98
N VAL A 266 6.50 9.91 2.80
CA VAL A 266 6.81 10.73 1.64
C VAL A 266 5.65 11.70 1.40
N TYR A 267 5.97 12.99 1.35
CA TYR A 267 5.13 14.06 0.82
C TYR A 267 5.55 14.32 -0.64
N PRO A 268 4.84 13.74 -1.63
CA PRO A 268 5.32 13.60 -3.02
C PRO A 268 5.80 14.91 -3.64
N ARG A 269 4.98 15.97 -3.50
CA ARG A 269 5.22 17.32 -4.05
C ARG A 269 6.60 17.91 -3.66
N SER A 270 7.22 17.47 -2.57
CA SER A 270 8.51 18.00 -2.10
C SER A 270 9.60 16.94 -1.98
N PHE A 271 9.36 15.72 -2.45
CA PHE A 271 10.33 14.64 -2.29
C PHE A 271 11.43 14.69 -3.36
N ALA A 272 11.08 14.47 -4.63
CA ALA A 272 12.01 14.54 -5.76
C ALA A 272 11.23 14.78 -7.06
N ASP A 273 11.70 15.71 -7.89
CA ASP A 273 11.14 16.07 -9.19
C ASP A 273 11.98 15.45 -10.32
N SER A 274 11.34 14.73 -11.23
CA SER A 274 11.97 14.03 -12.35
C SER A 274 11.81 14.71 -13.72
N ASP A 275 10.95 15.72 -13.85
CA ASP A 275 10.64 16.37 -15.13
C ASP A 275 10.93 17.87 -15.19
N GLY A 276 11.28 18.47 -14.06
CA GLY A 276 11.75 19.84 -13.93
C GLY A 276 10.65 20.89 -13.83
N ASP A 277 9.40 20.51 -13.54
CA ASP A 277 8.30 21.45 -13.33
C ASP A 277 8.35 22.16 -11.97
N GLY A 278 9.21 21.71 -11.06
CA GLY A 278 9.39 22.26 -9.71
C GLY A 278 8.59 21.55 -8.62
N VAL A 279 7.87 20.48 -8.94
CA VAL A 279 7.04 19.66 -8.06
C VAL A 279 7.51 18.21 -8.10
N GLY A 280 7.62 17.58 -6.94
CA GLY A 280 8.02 16.18 -6.87
C GLY A 280 6.93 15.22 -7.35
N ASP A 281 7.34 14.11 -7.96
CA ASP A 281 6.47 13.18 -8.69
C ASP A 281 6.81 11.69 -8.39
N LEU A 282 5.99 10.75 -8.89
CA LEU A 282 6.13 9.31 -8.63
C LEU A 282 7.43 8.70 -9.18
N ARG A 283 7.94 9.19 -10.32
CA ARG A 283 9.22 8.74 -10.88
C ARG A 283 10.40 9.31 -10.10
N GLY A 284 10.26 10.53 -9.59
CA GLY A 284 11.14 11.12 -8.61
C GLY A 284 11.27 10.23 -7.37
N ILE A 285 10.14 9.78 -6.80
CA ILE A 285 10.13 8.82 -5.68
C ILE A 285 10.85 7.53 -6.05
N THR A 286 10.51 6.96 -7.22
CA THR A 286 11.11 5.72 -7.73
C THR A 286 12.65 5.83 -7.82
N SER A 287 13.17 6.97 -8.28
CA SER A 287 14.62 7.22 -8.40
C SER A 287 15.37 7.24 -7.07
N ARG A 288 14.67 7.40 -5.95
CA ARG A 288 15.25 7.51 -4.60
C ARG A 288 15.02 6.26 -3.74
N LEU A 289 14.40 5.20 -4.29
CA LEU A 289 14.18 3.95 -3.56
C LEU A 289 15.48 3.31 -3.03
N ASP A 290 16.62 3.49 -3.71
CA ASP A 290 17.92 2.99 -3.25
C ASP A 290 18.40 3.72 -1.98
N HIS A 291 18.07 5.00 -1.81
CA HIS A 291 18.35 5.75 -0.57
C HIS A 291 17.52 5.19 0.58
N LEU A 292 16.24 4.93 0.34
CA LEU A 292 15.30 4.40 1.34
C LEU A 292 15.66 2.96 1.73
N ALA A 293 16.04 2.13 0.74
CA ALA A 293 16.55 0.78 0.99
C ALA A 293 17.87 0.81 1.80
N ALA A 294 18.77 1.77 1.52
CA ALA A 294 20.00 1.93 2.28
C ALA A 294 19.76 2.39 3.73
N LEU A 295 18.73 3.21 3.96
CA LEU A 295 18.25 3.58 5.30
C LEU A 295 17.67 2.36 6.03
N GLY A 296 17.09 1.42 5.29
CA GLY A 296 16.61 0.12 5.78
C GLY A 296 15.12 0.06 6.07
N VAL A 297 14.34 1.04 5.62
CA VAL A 297 12.89 1.12 5.87
C VAL A 297 12.13 0.03 5.11
N ASP A 298 10.97 -0.37 5.64
CA ASP A 298 10.20 -1.51 5.13
C ASP A 298 8.91 -1.07 4.42
N VAL A 299 8.46 0.16 4.68
CA VAL A 299 7.21 0.73 4.18
C VAL A 299 7.44 2.19 3.80
N LEU A 300 6.93 2.62 2.65
CA LEU A 300 6.69 4.02 2.33
C LEU A 300 5.22 4.33 2.50
N TRP A 301 4.89 5.31 3.32
CA TRP A 301 3.57 5.92 3.31
C TRP A 301 3.62 7.13 2.39
N LEU A 302 2.80 7.12 1.34
CA LEU A 302 2.61 8.27 0.46
C LEU A 302 1.45 9.11 0.98
N SER A 303 1.68 10.41 1.22
CA SER A 303 0.60 11.41 1.23
C SER A 303 -0.17 11.35 -0.11
N PRO A 304 -1.41 11.90 -0.18
CA PRO A 304 -2.30 11.71 -1.33
C PRO A 304 -1.66 12.00 -2.70
N VAL A 305 -1.76 11.03 -3.61
CA VAL A 305 -1.37 11.17 -5.03
C VAL A 305 -2.56 11.03 -5.97
N TYR A 306 -3.77 10.88 -5.44
CA TYR A 306 -5.00 10.78 -6.21
C TYR A 306 -5.27 12.09 -6.95
N ARG A 307 -6.09 12.00 -8.00
CA ARG A 307 -6.51 13.17 -8.76
C ARG A 307 -7.25 14.17 -7.87
N SER A 308 -6.79 15.41 -7.83
CA SER A 308 -7.30 16.44 -6.92
C SER A 308 -7.21 17.85 -7.55
N PRO A 309 -8.15 18.77 -7.24
CA PRO A 309 -8.00 20.19 -7.56
C PRO A 309 -6.89 20.91 -6.79
N GLN A 310 -6.27 20.25 -5.80
CA GLN A 310 -5.14 20.72 -5.02
C GLN A 310 -5.47 21.91 -4.08
N ASP A 311 -6.72 22.05 -3.65
CA ASP A 311 -7.15 23.09 -2.69
C ASP A 311 -6.49 22.89 -1.32
N ASP A 312 -6.33 21.63 -0.90
CA ASP A 312 -5.59 21.22 0.29
C ASP A 312 -4.51 20.19 -0.07
N ASN A 313 -3.75 20.48 -1.13
CA ASN A 313 -2.58 19.71 -1.56
C ASN A 313 -2.82 18.19 -1.72
N GLY A 314 -3.98 17.80 -2.24
CA GLY A 314 -4.30 16.40 -2.56
C GLY A 314 -5.29 15.74 -1.61
N TYR A 315 -5.59 16.34 -0.46
CA TYR A 315 -6.59 15.81 0.49
C TYR A 315 -8.04 16.05 -0.02
N ASP A 316 -8.25 16.99 -0.94
CA ASP A 316 -9.49 17.18 -1.69
C ASP A 316 -9.54 16.29 -2.95
N ILE A 317 -9.90 15.00 -2.79
CA ILE A 317 -9.83 13.99 -3.88
C ILE A 317 -11.04 14.06 -4.82
N SER A 318 -10.80 14.20 -6.13
CA SER A 318 -11.82 14.23 -7.19
C SER A 318 -12.00 12.90 -7.92
N ASP A 319 -11.01 12.00 -7.90
CA ASP A 319 -11.10 10.62 -8.38
C ASP A 319 -10.13 9.73 -7.61
N TYR A 320 -10.65 8.76 -6.86
CA TYR A 320 -9.86 7.83 -6.05
C TYR A 320 -9.17 6.73 -6.87
N THR A 321 -9.56 6.52 -8.12
CA THR A 321 -9.07 5.42 -8.98
C THR A 321 -8.10 5.88 -10.06
N ASP A 322 -7.65 7.13 -9.96
CA ASP A 322 -6.68 7.75 -10.85
C ASP A 322 -5.57 8.44 -10.02
N VAL A 323 -4.45 8.73 -10.68
CA VAL A 323 -3.33 9.49 -10.11
C VAL A 323 -3.41 10.92 -10.66
N ASP A 324 -3.08 11.91 -9.83
CA ASP A 324 -3.02 13.29 -10.28
C ASP A 324 -1.95 13.45 -11.37
N PRO A 325 -2.27 14.08 -12.51
CA PRO A 325 -1.28 14.35 -13.56
C PRO A 325 -0.04 15.12 -13.08
N LEU A 326 -0.15 15.87 -11.98
CA LEU A 326 0.97 16.54 -11.31
C LEU A 326 2.03 15.55 -10.79
N PHE A 327 1.62 14.32 -10.44
CA PHE A 327 2.51 13.30 -9.90
C PHE A 327 2.82 12.18 -10.91
N GLY A 328 2.10 12.13 -12.03
CA GLY A 328 2.27 11.15 -13.09
C GLY A 328 0.96 10.50 -13.50
N ASP A 329 0.97 9.18 -13.62
CA ASP A 329 -0.19 8.38 -14.01
C ASP A 329 -0.21 7.03 -13.27
N LEU A 330 -1.24 6.22 -13.52
CA LEU A 330 -1.34 4.88 -12.95
C LEU A 330 -0.17 3.96 -13.34
N ALA A 331 0.47 4.18 -14.49
CA ALA A 331 1.61 3.37 -14.90
C ALA A 331 2.86 3.71 -14.09
N ALA A 332 3.09 4.99 -13.78
CA ALA A 332 4.14 5.43 -12.86
C ALA A 332 3.89 4.89 -11.44
N MET A 333 2.64 4.80 -11.01
CA MET A 333 2.30 4.17 -9.73
C MET A 333 2.59 2.66 -9.71
N ASP A 334 2.23 1.94 -10.79
CA ASP A 334 2.55 0.51 -10.93
C ASP A 334 4.07 0.27 -10.96
N GLU A 335 4.82 1.14 -11.63
CA GLU A 335 6.29 1.14 -11.62
C GLU A 335 6.84 1.32 -10.21
N LEU A 336 6.36 2.32 -9.47
CA LEU A 336 6.78 2.57 -8.09
C LEU A 336 6.49 1.36 -7.18
N ILE A 337 5.29 0.77 -7.26
CA ILE A 337 4.93 -0.43 -6.49
C ILE A 337 5.88 -1.58 -6.82
N ALA A 338 6.16 -1.81 -8.10
CA ALA A 338 7.03 -2.89 -8.55
C ALA A 338 8.49 -2.69 -8.12
N GLU A 339 9.05 -1.48 -8.29
CA GLU A 339 10.42 -1.15 -7.92
C GLU A 339 10.63 -1.13 -6.40
N ALA A 340 9.65 -0.66 -5.63
CA ALA A 340 9.68 -0.74 -4.17
C ALA A 340 9.65 -2.20 -3.70
N ALA A 341 8.82 -3.05 -4.33
CA ALA A 341 8.72 -4.46 -3.99
C ALA A 341 10.05 -5.23 -4.20
N LYS A 342 10.83 -4.89 -5.25
CA LYS A 342 12.18 -5.46 -5.49
C LYS A 342 13.16 -5.17 -4.35
N ARG A 343 12.90 -4.12 -3.57
CA ARG A 343 13.70 -3.70 -2.41
C ARG A 343 13.05 -4.10 -1.08
N GLU A 344 12.02 -4.94 -1.14
CA GLU A 344 11.18 -5.36 -0.01
C GLU A 344 10.39 -4.23 0.68
N ILE A 345 10.26 -3.07 0.01
CA ILE A 345 9.57 -1.88 0.52
C ILE A 345 8.09 -1.87 0.10
N GLY A 346 7.19 -1.57 1.03
CA GLY A 346 5.73 -1.59 0.82
C GLY A 346 5.13 -0.23 0.67
N ILE A 347 4.25 -0.03 -0.29
CA ILE A 347 3.59 1.25 -0.49
C ILE A 347 2.27 1.27 0.28
N VAL A 348 2.18 2.08 1.33
CA VAL A 348 0.94 2.41 2.03
C VAL A 348 0.40 3.71 1.45
N MET A 349 -0.87 3.70 1.06
CA MET A 349 -1.55 4.88 0.51
C MET A 349 -2.22 5.67 1.63
N ASP A 350 -2.24 6.99 1.53
CA ASP A 350 -3.18 7.80 2.30
C ASP A 350 -4.62 7.49 1.84
N LEU A 351 -5.57 7.38 2.76
CA LEU A 351 -6.96 7.06 2.50
C LEU A 351 -7.84 8.15 3.11
N VAL A 352 -8.23 9.12 2.27
CA VAL A 352 -9.06 10.27 2.68
C VAL A 352 -10.51 9.98 2.33
N VAL A 353 -11.26 9.47 3.30
CA VAL A 353 -12.64 8.99 3.08
C VAL A 353 -13.65 9.59 4.06
N ASN A 354 -13.24 10.56 4.87
CA ASN A 354 -14.19 11.41 5.59
C ASN A 354 -14.93 12.37 4.62
N HIS A 355 -14.23 12.86 3.61
CA HIS A 355 -14.74 13.78 2.60
C HIS A 355 -14.17 13.45 1.22
N THR A 356 -14.77 14.02 0.17
CA THR A 356 -14.19 14.08 -1.19
C THR A 356 -13.97 15.54 -1.57
N SER A 357 -13.42 15.80 -2.76
CA SER A 357 -13.53 17.12 -3.40
C SER A 357 -14.99 17.45 -3.77
N ASP A 358 -15.35 18.73 -3.80
CA ASP A 358 -16.60 19.22 -4.42
C ASP A 358 -16.62 19.09 -5.96
N GLU A 359 -15.47 18.75 -6.56
CA GLU A 359 -15.33 18.39 -7.97
C GLU A 359 -15.43 16.88 -8.22
N HIS A 360 -15.61 16.06 -7.17
CA HIS A 360 -15.84 14.63 -7.29
C HIS A 360 -17.18 14.34 -7.98
N ALA A 361 -17.24 13.34 -8.87
CA ALA A 361 -18.45 13.00 -9.61
C ALA A 361 -19.66 12.70 -8.68
N TRP A 362 -19.39 12.08 -7.53
CA TRP A 362 -20.40 11.83 -6.51
C TRP A 362 -21.03 13.14 -5.98
N PHE A 363 -20.22 14.15 -5.66
CA PHE A 363 -20.73 15.44 -5.18
C PHE A 363 -21.45 16.19 -6.29
N ALA A 364 -20.91 16.18 -7.51
CA ALA A 364 -21.56 16.77 -8.68
C ALA A 364 -22.96 16.19 -8.93
N GLU A 365 -23.14 14.88 -8.79
CA GLU A 365 -24.47 14.25 -8.82
C GLU A 365 -25.33 14.64 -7.61
N SER A 366 -24.78 14.55 -6.39
CA SER A 366 -25.47 14.88 -5.14
C SER A 366 -26.03 16.31 -5.09
N ARG A 367 -25.27 17.28 -5.62
CA ARG A 367 -25.65 18.70 -5.66
C ARG A 367 -26.62 19.06 -6.80
N SER A 368 -26.81 18.16 -7.77
CA SER A 368 -27.57 18.42 -9.00
C SER A 368 -29.06 18.67 -8.75
N SER A 369 -29.63 18.02 -7.74
CA SER A 369 -31.00 18.19 -7.28
C SER A 369 -31.21 17.51 -5.93
N ARG A 370 -32.29 17.88 -5.23
CA ARG A 370 -32.67 17.27 -3.94
C ARG A 370 -33.21 15.83 -4.08
N ASP A 371 -33.57 15.41 -5.29
CA ASP A 371 -34.11 14.08 -5.57
C ASP A 371 -33.11 13.16 -6.30
N ASN A 372 -31.84 13.59 -6.46
CA ASN A 372 -30.82 12.78 -7.10
C ASN A 372 -30.53 11.53 -6.25
N PRO A 373 -30.34 10.33 -6.83
CA PRO A 373 -30.02 9.11 -6.07
C PRO A 373 -28.79 9.23 -5.17
N LYS A 374 -27.82 10.08 -5.52
CA LYS A 374 -26.63 10.37 -4.72
C LYS A 374 -26.80 11.56 -3.78
N ARG A 375 -28.01 12.11 -3.60
CA ARG A 375 -28.26 13.25 -2.69
C ARG A 375 -27.73 12.93 -1.29
N ASP A 376 -28.10 11.76 -0.76
CA ASP A 376 -27.74 11.32 0.58
C ASP A 376 -26.33 10.70 0.67
N TRP A 377 -25.47 10.89 -0.34
CA TRP A 377 -24.05 10.52 -0.25
C TRP A 377 -23.24 11.55 0.54
N TYR A 378 -23.80 12.75 0.76
CA TYR A 378 -23.20 13.84 1.53
C TYR A 378 -24.22 14.39 2.54
N TRP A 379 -23.72 15.15 3.51
CA TRP A 379 -24.55 15.75 4.56
C TRP A 379 -25.19 17.05 4.08
N TRP A 380 -26.47 16.99 3.69
CA TRP A 380 -27.28 18.17 3.34
C TRP A 380 -28.27 18.53 4.45
N ARG A 381 -28.40 19.83 4.77
CA ARG A 381 -29.37 20.34 5.74
C ARG A 381 -29.98 21.67 5.28
N PRO A 382 -31.28 21.91 5.52
CA PRO A 382 -31.88 23.21 5.29
C PRO A 382 -31.29 24.26 6.26
N ALA A 383 -31.54 25.54 5.96
CA ALA A 383 -31.30 26.60 6.93
C ALA A 383 -31.99 26.29 8.27
N ARG A 384 -31.41 26.79 9.36
CA ARG A 384 -32.00 26.73 10.70
C ARG A 384 -33.43 27.28 10.69
N GLU A 385 -34.33 26.64 11.43
CA GLU A 385 -35.73 27.06 11.49
C GLU A 385 -35.85 28.55 11.87
N GLY A 386 -36.63 29.30 11.08
CA GLY A 386 -36.84 30.73 11.27
C GLY A 386 -35.79 31.64 10.62
N PHE A 387 -34.80 31.08 9.92
CA PHE A 387 -33.80 31.83 9.16
C PHE A 387 -34.00 31.67 7.65
N GLU A 388 -33.74 32.74 6.91
CA GLU A 388 -33.64 32.68 5.45
C GLU A 388 -32.26 32.11 5.05
N PRO A 389 -32.16 31.15 4.11
CA PRO A 389 -30.89 30.64 3.64
C PRO A 389 -29.93 31.77 3.20
N GLY A 390 -28.67 31.65 3.58
CA GLY A 390 -27.61 32.61 3.27
C GLY A 390 -27.54 33.82 4.21
N THR A 391 -28.42 33.93 5.20
CA THR A 391 -28.36 34.99 6.22
C THR A 391 -27.47 34.59 7.41
N PRO A 392 -26.81 35.55 8.11
CA PRO A 392 -25.94 35.20 9.25
C PRO A 392 -26.69 34.42 10.33
N GLY A 393 -26.14 33.26 10.71
CA GLY A 393 -26.73 32.36 11.70
C GLY A 393 -27.78 31.39 11.14
N ALA A 394 -28.03 31.42 9.83
CA ALA A 394 -28.89 30.47 9.15
C ALA A 394 -28.27 29.07 9.01
N GLU A 395 -26.98 28.93 9.26
CA GLU A 395 -26.28 27.66 9.22
C GLU A 395 -26.91 26.62 10.17
N PRO A 396 -26.98 25.33 9.78
CA PRO A 396 -27.59 24.28 10.59
C PRO A 396 -27.03 24.21 12.02
N THR A 397 -25.71 24.36 12.17
CA THR A 397 -25.02 24.44 13.47
C THR A 397 -24.02 25.59 13.49
N ASN A 398 -23.62 26.04 14.68
CA ASN A 398 -22.57 27.04 14.87
C ASN A 398 -21.12 26.51 14.74
N TRP A 399 -20.92 25.27 14.30
CA TRP A 399 -19.60 24.61 14.29
C TRP A 399 -18.57 25.32 13.40
N GLY A 400 -17.36 25.51 13.93
CA GLY A 400 -16.22 26.07 13.22
C GLY A 400 -15.39 25.01 12.49
N SER A 401 -14.99 25.32 11.26
CA SER A 401 -14.11 24.49 10.41
C SER A 401 -12.69 24.44 10.97
N PHE A 402 -11.97 23.35 10.66
CA PHE A 402 -10.54 23.23 10.93
C PHE A 402 -9.70 24.32 10.24
N PHE A 403 -10.18 24.89 9.13
CA PHE A 403 -9.48 25.94 8.35
C PHE A 403 -10.16 27.32 8.42
N SER A 404 -10.79 27.62 9.56
CA SER A 404 -11.55 28.85 9.85
C SER A 404 -12.92 28.94 9.17
N GLY A 405 -13.83 29.69 9.80
CA GLY A 405 -15.20 29.89 9.30
C GLY A 405 -16.19 28.78 9.70
N SER A 406 -17.39 28.85 9.14
CA SER A 406 -18.43 27.82 9.34
C SER A 406 -18.05 26.50 8.68
N THR A 407 -18.55 25.39 9.21
CA THR A 407 -18.54 24.05 8.58
C THR A 407 -19.68 23.83 7.58
N TRP A 408 -20.52 24.84 7.33
CA TRP A 408 -21.66 24.74 6.44
C TRP A 408 -21.57 25.75 5.30
N GLN A 409 -21.68 25.25 4.07
CA GLN A 409 -21.70 26.08 2.86
C GLN A 409 -23.03 25.93 2.15
N LEU A 410 -23.69 27.06 1.87
CA LEU A 410 -24.94 27.11 1.13
C LEU A 410 -24.70 26.73 -0.34
N ASP A 411 -25.52 25.83 -0.87
CA ASP A 411 -25.68 25.61 -2.30
C ASP A 411 -26.96 26.31 -2.77
N GLU A 412 -26.77 27.43 -3.48
CA GLU A 412 -27.86 28.27 -3.97
C GLU A 412 -28.85 27.53 -4.89
N ALA A 413 -28.37 26.51 -5.60
CA ALA A 413 -29.19 25.75 -6.54
C ALA A 413 -30.26 24.90 -5.82
N THR A 414 -29.92 24.34 -4.65
CA THR A 414 -30.84 23.50 -3.87
C THR A 414 -31.43 24.21 -2.65
N GLY A 415 -30.86 25.35 -2.24
CA GLY A 415 -31.29 26.12 -1.07
C GLY A 415 -30.94 25.44 0.26
N GLU A 416 -30.05 24.46 0.24
CA GLU A 416 -29.59 23.70 1.41
C GLU A 416 -28.08 23.89 1.60
N TYR A 417 -27.62 23.67 2.82
CA TYR A 417 -26.21 23.68 3.19
C TYR A 417 -25.65 22.28 3.13
N TYR A 418 -24.40 22.14 2.67
CA TYR A 418 -23.63 20.91 2.83
C TYR A 418 -22.58 21.07 3.94
N LEU A 419 -22.31 19.99 4.66
CA LEU A 419 -21.26 19.93 5.68
C LEU A 419 -19.89 19.81 5.02
N HIS A 420 -18.94 20.58 5.54
CA HIS A 420 -17.50 20.45 5.29
C HIS A 420 -16.75 20.74 6.60
N LEU A 421 -16.15 19.73 7.21
CA LEU A 421 -15.37 19.94 8.44
C LEU A 421 -14.06 20.71 8.15
N PHE A 422 -13.57 20.63 6.91
CA PHE A 422 -12.34 21.26 6.43
C PHE A 422 -12.64 22.41 5.46
N SER A 423 -11.94 22.49 4.32
CA SER A 423 -12.21 23.48 3.27
C SER A 423 -13.64 23.30 2.73
N ARG A 424 -14.23 24.37 2.21
CA ARG A 424 -15.52 24.33 1.51
C ARG A 424 -15.49 23.38 0.31
N LYS A 425 -14.30 23.14 -0.26
CA LYS A 425 -14.09 22.18 -1.35
C LYS A 425 -13.94 20.72 -0.87
N GLN A 426 -14.12 20.45 0.42
CA GLN A 426 -14.05 19.13 1.03
C GLN A 426 -15.39 18.72 1.67
N PRO A 427 -16.48 18.53 0.88
CA PRO A 427 -17.76 18.10 1.42
C PRO A 427 -17.68 16.70 2.07
N ASP A 428 -18.18 16.59 3.29
CA ASP A 428 -18.16 15.37 4.09
C ASP A 428 -19.08 14.27 3.52
N LEU A 429 -18.53 13.07 3.40
CA LEU A 429 -19.28 11.87 3.03
C LEU A 429 -20.24 11.44 4.15
N ASN A 430 -21.40 10.96 3.74
CA ASN A 430 -22.41 10.43 4.64
C ASN A 430 -22.23 8.91 4.83
N TRP A 431 -21.44 8.53 5.85
CA TRP A 431 -21.17 7.13 6.19
C TRP A 431 -22.38 6.36 6.71
N GLU A 432 -23.46 7.04 7.12
CA GLU A 432 -24.72 6.39 7.46
C GLU A 432 -25.31 5.67 6.23
N ASN A 433 -25.01 6.17 5.03
CA ASN A 433 -25.45 5.57 3.77
C ASN A 433 -24.60 4.32 3.41
N PRO A 434 -25.20 3.12 3.37
CA PRO A 434 -24.46 1.91 3.03
C PRO A 434 -23.90 1.91 1.60
N GLU A 435 -24.49 2.64 0.65
CA GLU A 435 -23.94 2.73 -0.72
C GLU A 435 -22.62 3.48 -0.74
N VAL A 436 -22.48 4.54 0.07
CA VAL A 436 -21.21 5.26 0.24
C VAL A 436 -20.14 4.32 0.78
N ARG A 437 -20.44 3.58 1.86
CA ARG A 437 -19.49 2.63 2.47
C ARG A 437 -19.06 1.57 1.47
N GLN A 438 -20.00 0.98 0.73
CA GLN A 438 -19.67 -0.04 -0.29
C GLN A 438 -18.84 0.51 -1.45
N ALA A 439 -19.09 1.76 -1.89
CA ALA A 439 -18.27 2.42 -2.90
C ALA A 439 -16.83 2.65 -2.42
N VAL A 440 -16.67 3.11 -1.17
CA VAL A 440 -15.36 3.26 -0.52
C VAL A 440 -14.64 1.91 -0.42
N TYR A 441 -15.31 0.84 0.03
CA TYR A 441 -14.70 -0.48 0.15
C TYR A 441 -14.27 -1.07 -1.19
N ALA A 442 -15.06 -0.86 -2.24
CA ALA A 442 -14.71 -1.28 -3.59
C ALA A 442 -13.43 -0.59 -4.07
N MET A 443 -13.31 0.71 -3.83
CA MET A 443 -12.11 1.48 -4.14
C MET A 443 -10.89 1.00 -3.34
N MET A 444 -11.03 0.73 -2.04
CA MET A 444 -9.93 0.22 -1.23
C MET A 444 -9.43 -1.15 -1.72
N ARG A 445 -10.35 -2.06 -2.07
CA ARG A 445 -9.99 -3.37 -2.65
C ARG A 445 -9.28 -3.21 -3.99
N TRP A 446 -9.69 -2.26 -4.83
CA TRP A 446 -9.04 -1.99 -6.11
C TRP A 446 -7.55 -1.64 -5.95
N TRP A 447 -7.20 -0.83 -4.94
CA TRP A 447 -5.79 -0.53 -4.63
C TRP A 447 -5.03 -1.72 -4.03
N LEU A 448 -5.67 -2.50 -3.16
CA LEU A 448 -5.06 -3.73 -2.61
C LEU A 448 -4.80 -4.78 -3.70
N GLU A 449 -5.72 -4.93 -4.65
CA GLU A 449 -5.55 -5.80 -5.83
C GLU A 449 -4.39 -5.36 -6.73
N ARG A 450 -4.13 -4.05 -6.81
CA ARG A 450 -2.99 -3.46 -7.52
C ARG A 450 -1.65 -3.63 -6.77
N GLY A 451 -1.68 -4.01 -5.49
CA GLY A 451 -0.50 -4.42 -4.72
C GLY A 451 0.01 -3.44 -3.67
N VAL A 452 -0.80 -2.44 -3.28
CA VAL A 452 -0.46 -1.59 -2.13
C VAL A 452 -0.42 -2.42 -0.84
N ALA A 453 0.43 -2.00 0.08
CA ALA A 453 0.74 -2.67 1.34
C ALA A 453 -0.16 -2.23 2.51
N GLY A 454 -1.25 -1.50 2.23
CA GLY A 454 -2.22 -1.03 3.23
C GLY A 454 -2.54 0.46 3.11
N PHE A 455 -3.12 1.03 4.17
CA PHE A 455 -3.61 2.40 4.19
C PHE A 455 -3.26 3.14 5.48
N ARG A 456 -2.88 4.40 5.36
CA ARG A 456 -3.00 5.40 6.42
C ARG A 456 -4.33 6.10 6.22
N MET A 457 -5.22 6.04 7.20
CA MET A 457 -6.60 6.52 7.07
C MET A 457 -6.71 7.91 7.68
N ASP A 458 -6.85 8.92 6.82
CA ASP A 458 -6.93 10.33 7.19
C ASP A 458 -8.19 10.62 8.02
N VAL A 459 -8.00 11.28 9.16
CA VAL A 459 -9.04 11.71 10.10
C VAL A 459 -10.20 10.72 10.25
N ILE A 460 -9.85 9.42 10.31
CA ILE A 460 -10.82 8.34 10.19
C ILE A 460 -11.82 8.34 11.35
N ASN A 461 -11.41 8.88 12.50
CA ASN A 461 -12.29 9.05 13.65
C ASN A 461 -13.35 10.14 13.51
N LEU A 462 -13.46 10.80 12.34
CA LEU A 462 -14.49 11.81 12.08
C LEU A 462 -15.66 11.30 11.22
N ILE A 463 -15.60 10.07 10.72
CA ILE A 463 -16.58 9.55 9.74
C ILE A 463 -17.99 9.33 10.31
N SER A 464 -18.12 9.12 11.63
CA SER A 464 -19.42 8.93 12.29
C SER A 464 -19.86 10.23 12.96
N LYS A 465 -20.98 10.79 12.51
CA LYS A 465 -21.53 12.04 13.07
C LYS A 465 -22.64 11.71 14.08
N HIS A 466 -22.71 12.48 15.16
CA HIS A 466 -23.83 12.43 16.10
C HIS A 466 -25.05 13.11 15.50
N VAL A 467 -26.09 12.31 15.28
CA VAL A 467 -27.39 12.76 14.82
C VAL A 467 -28.42 12.27 15.81
N GLY A 468 -29.29 13.15 16.30
CA GLY A 468 -30.35 12.74 17.20
C GLY A 468 -31.46 11.95 16.48
N GLU A 469 -32.46 11.51 17.24
CA GLU A 469 -33.48 10.54 16.77
C GLU A 469 -34.27 11.05 15.55
N HIS A 470 -34.36 12.37 15.38
CA HIS A 470 -35.13 13.02 14.33
C HIS A 470 -34.24 13.75 13.30
N GLY A 471 -32.94 13.46 13.26
CA GLY A 471 -32.02 14.08 12.32
C GLY A 471 -31.34 15.36 12.82
N GLU A 472 -31.59 15.74 14.07
CA GLU A 472 -31.11 16.99 14.68
C GLU A 472 -29.61 16.97 14.94
N LEU A 473 -29.00 18.15 14.77
CA LEU A 473 -27.60 18.42 15.09
C LEU A 473 -27.56 19.46 16.23
N THR A 474 -26.55 19.35 17.08
CA THR A 474 -26.44 20.18 18.29
C THR A 474 -25.33 21.22 18.13
N ASP A 475 -25.59 22.45 18.56
CA ASP A 475 -24.58 23.52 18.58
C ASP A 475 -23.41 23.18 19.53
N GLY A 476 -22.21 23.57 19.11
CA GLY A 476 -20.97 23.45 19.87
C GLY A 476 -20.77 24.55 20.89
N ALA A 477 -19.99 24.25 21.93
CA ALA A 477 -19.56 25.23 22.92
C ALA A 477 -18.65 26.30 22.27
N PRO A 478 -18.73 27.59 22.66
CA PRO A 478 -17.94 28.65 22.02
C PRO A 478 -16.41 28.42 22.12
N ARG A 479 -15.70 28.73 21.03
CA ARG A 479 -14.24 28.78 20.89
C ARG A 479 -13.73 30.23 20.92
N ALA A 480 -12.41 30.40 20.98
CA ALA A 480 -11.75 31.71 20.96
C ALA A 480 -11.97 32.51 19.66
N ASP A 481 -12.13 31.80 18.54
CA ASP A 481 -12.40 32.38 17.20
C ASP A 481 -13.88 32.78 16.99
N GLY A 482 -14.74 32.57 17.99
CA GLY A 482 -16.17 32.91 17.94
C GLY A 482 -17.08 31.80 17.37
N TRP A 483 -16.52 30.69 16.88
CA TRP A 483 -17.29 29.55 16.41
C TRP A 483 -17.58 28.53 17.52
N GLY A 484 -18.50 27.60 17.28
CA GLY A 484 -18.76 26.47 18.16
C GLY A 484 -17.76 25.33 17.96
N ASN A 485 -17.36 24.67 19.04
CA ASN A 485 -16.59 23.43 19.00
C ASN A 485 -17.50 22.26 18.64
N GLY A 486 -17.46 21.84 17.37
CA GLY A 486 -18.23 20.70 16.87
C GLY A 486 -17.61 19.33 17.20
N ALA A 487 -16.34 19.25 17.61
CA ALA A 487 -15.61 17.98 17.78
C ALA A 487 -16.36 16.92 18.63
N PRO A 488 -17.00 17.27 19.77
CA PRO A 488 -17.78 16.29 20.54
C PRO A 488 -18.94 15.62 19.79
N PHE A 489 -19.31 16.12 18.61
CA PHE A 489 -20.42 15.62 17.80
C PHE A 489 -19.99 14.87 16.53
N TYR A 490 -18.70 14.72 16.29
CA TYR A 490 -18.22 13.94 15.14
C TYR A 490 -16.92 13.16 15.41
N THR A 491 -16.14 13.52 16.43
CA THR A 491 -14.95 12.78 16.85
C THR A 491 -15.37 11.53 17.62
N ASP A 492 -14.86 10.37 17.20
CA ASP A 492 -15.15 9.06 17.79
C ASP A 492 -16.67 8.80 17.91
N GLY A 493 -17.41 9.17 16.86
CA GLY A 493 -18.88 9.15 16.86
C GLY A 493 -19.51 7.77 17.08
N PRO A 494 -20.84 7.71 17.23
CA PRO A 494 -21.54 6.58 17.88
C PRO A 494 -21.45 5.26 17.10
N ARG A 495 -21.18 5.31 15.78
CA ARG A 495 -21.06 4.13 14.91
C ARG A 495 -19.64 3.91 14.41
N MET A 496 -18.66 4.61 14.98
CA MET A 496 -17.28 4.58 14.51
C MET A 496 -16.68 3.17 14.46
N HIS A 497 -16.70 2.47 15.60
CA HIS A 497 -16.19 1.09 15.67
C HIS A 497 -17.00 0.11 14.81
N GLU A 498 -18.32 0.35 14.63
CA GLU A 498 -19.14 -0.45 13.73
C GLU A 498 -18.65 -0.32 12.28
N PHE A 499 -18.40 0.91 11.83
CA PHE A 499 -17.91 1.19 10.48
C PHE A 499 -16.51 0.63 10.24
N LEU A 500 -15.60 0.72 11.22
CA LEU A 500 -14.26 0.16 11.07
C LEU A 500 -14.25 -1.36 11.08
N ALA A 501 -15.04 -2.01 11.94
CA ALA A 501 -15.18 -3.46 11.93
C ALA A 501 -15.85 -3.96 10.63
N GLU A 502 -16.81 -3.21 10.09
CA GLU A 502 -17.40 -3.46 8.77
C GLU A 502 -16.32 -3.33 7.68
N MET A 503 -15.60 -2.21 7.63
CA MET A 503 -14.51 -1.97 6.67
C MET A 503 -13.48 -3.09 6.71
N HIS A 504 -13.04 -3.50 7.90
CA HIS A 504 -12.05 -4.57 8.04
C HIS A 504 -12.55 -5.89 7.48
N ARG A 505 -13.79 -6.27 7.80
CA ARG A 505 -14.38 -7.50 7.27
C ARG A 505 -14.54 -7.45 5.75
N GLU A 506 -14.99 -6.34 5.19
CA GLU A 506 -15.30 -6.24 3.74
C GLU A 506 -14.07 -5.97 2.86
N VAL A 507 -13.01 -5.39 3.42
CA VAL A 507 -11.82 -4.97 2.67
C VAL A 507 -10.58 -5.78 3.01
N PHE A 508 -10.31 -6.02 4.29
CA PHE A 508 -9.02 -6.54 4.75
C PHE A 508 -9.01 -8.06 4.96
N ASP A 509 -10.11 -8.66 5.41
CA ASP A 509 -10.24 -10.13 5.55
C ASP A 509 -9.92 -10.92 4.26
N PRO A 510 -10.23 -10.44 3.04
CA PRO A 510 -9.83 -11.10 1.80
C PRO A 510 -8.31 -11.05 1.50
N PHE A 511 -7.54 -10.24 2.23
CA PHE A 511 -6.10 -10.01 2.03
C PHE A 511 -5.29 -10.29 3.32
N PRO A 512 -5.44 -11.46 3.95
CA PRO A 512 -4.90 -11.69 5.29
C PRO A 512 -3.37 -11.58 5.33
N GLY A 513 -2.85 -10.78 6.27
CA GLY A 513 -1.42 -10.66 6.55
C GLY A 513 -0.61 -9.88 5.51
N THR A 514 -1.25 -9.24 4.53
CA THR A 514 -0.53 -8.49 3.48
C THR A 514 -0.55 -6.98 3.68
N TYR A 515 -1.35 -6.45 4.60
CA TYR A 515 -1.57 -5.02 4.79
C TYR A 515 -1.05 -4.51 6.15
N LEU A 516 -1.00 -3.19 6.27
CA LEU A 516 -0.86 -2.39 7.49
C LEU A 516 -1.94 -1.30 7.44
N THR A 517 -2.72 -1.17 8.51
CA THR A 517 -3.71 -0.09 8.65
C THR A 517 -3.35 0.83 9.82
N VAL A 518 -3.24 2.12 9.55
CA VAL A 518 -3.01 3.13 10.58
C VAL A 518 -4.07 4.22 10.49
N GLY A 519 -4.83 4.44 11.56
CA GLY A 519 -5.77 5.56 11.63
C GLY A 519 -5.07 6.83 12.07
N GLU A 520 -5.31 7.95 11.40
CA GLU A 520 -5.08 9.26 11.99
C GLU A 520 -6.31 9.67 12.78
N THR A 521 -6.14 9.92 14.08
CA THR A 521 -7.27 10.14 14.98
C THR A 521 -7.04 11.37 15.88
N PRO A 522 -7.24 12.60 15.36
CA PRO A 522 -7.14 13.82 16.15
C PRO A 522 -8.07 13.78 17.36
N GLY A 523 -7.55 14.12 18.55
CA GLY A 523 -8.33 14.16 19.79
C GLY A 523 -8.65 12.80 20.42
N VAL A 524 -8.13 11.70 19.86
CA VAL A 524 -8.35 10.35 20.40
C VAL A 524 -7.85 10.23 21.84
N THR A 525 -8.62 9.55 22.68
CA THR A 525 -8.22 9.20 24.04
C THR A 525 -7.46 7.88 24.07
N LEU A 526 -6.80 7.57 25.19
CA LEU A 526 -6.11 6.30 25.36
C LEU A 526 -7.09 5.12 25.37
N GLU A 527 -8.27 5.31 25.95
CA GLU A 527 -9.35 4.33 25.98
C GLU A 527 -9.86 4.02 24.58
N GLU A 528 -10.12 5.05 23.77
CA GLU A 528 -10.56 4.89 22.38
C GLU A 528 -9.46 4.26 21.51
N ALA A 529 -8.22 4.73 21.63
CA ALA A 529 -7.09 4.14 20.91
C ALA A 529 -6.91 2.65 21.19
N ARG A 530 -7.17 2.21 22.43
CA ARG A 530 -7.18 0.79 22.77
C ARG A 530 -8.29 0.05 22.04
N LEU A 531 -9.49 0.60 21.92
CA LEU A 531 -10.58 -0.01 21.15
C LEU A 531 -10.25 -0.10 19.67
N TYR A 532 -9.72 0.98 19.08
CA TYR A 532 -9.31 1.00 17.68
C TYR A 532 -8.26 -0.06 17.34
N THR A 533 -7.33 -0.31 18.25
CA THR A 533 -6.11 -1.08 17.97
C THR A 533 -6.08 -2.46 18.63
N ASP A 534 -7.11 -2.84 19.38
CA ASP A 534 -7.23 -4.18 19.93
C ASP A 534 -7.37 -5.20 18.79
N PRO A 535 -6.42 -6.15 18.64
CA PRO A 535 -6.49 -7.15 17.57
C PRO A 535 -7.77 -7.99 17.60
N GLU A 536 -8.42 -8.16 18.77
CA GLU A 536 -9.69 -8.89 18.88
C GLU A 536 -10.85 -8.15 18.21
N ARG A 537 -10.77 -6.82 18.11
CA ARG A 537 -11.84 -5.97 17.56
C ARG A 537 -11.79 -5.85 16.04
N ARG A 538 -10.63 -6.16 15.43
CA ARG A 538 -10.44 -6.15 13.97
C ARG A 538 -10.86 -4.82 13.35
N GLU A 539 -10.30 -3.73 13.85
CA GLU A 539 -10.54 -2.38 13.36
C GLU A 539 -9.29 -1.88 12.60
N VAL A 540 -8.32 -1.25 13.28
CA VAL A 540 -7.04 -0.82 12.69
C VAL A 540 -5.84 -1.39 13.46
N ASP A 541 -4.67 -1.50 12.83
CA ASP A 541 -3.47 -2.06 13.49
C ASP A 541 -2.87 -1.09 14.53
N MET A 542 -2.93 0.22 14.25
CA MET A 542 -2.40 1.28 15.11
C MET A 542 -3.09 2.63 14.82
N VAL A 543 -2.89 3.61 15.70
CA VAL A 543 -3.38 4.98 15.49
C VAL A 543 -2.31 6.04 15.75
N PHE A 544 -2.38 7.15 15.02
CA PHE A 544 -1.69 8.39 15.34
C PHE A 544 -2.52 9.23 16.30
N GLN A 545 -1.99 9.40 17.51
CA GLN A 545 -2.45 10.40 18.48
C GLN A 545 -1.66 11.70 18.34
N PHE A 546 -2.26 12.81 18.75
CA PHE A 546 -1.69 14.17 18.63
C PHE A 546 -1.53 14.89 19.97
N GLU A 547 -1.77 14.22 21.10
CA GLU A 547 -1.68 14.86 22.42
C GLU A 547 -0.29 15.45 22.66
N HIS A 548 0.77 14.68 22.39
CA HIS A 548 2.15 15.17 22.54
C HIS A 548 2.45 16.37 21.63
N MET A 549 1.83 16.43 20.45
CA MET A 549 1.96 17.54 19.50
C MET A 549 1.26 18.82 19.96
N GLY A 550 0.42 18.77 21.01
CA GLY A 550 -0.26 19.94 21.57
C GLY A 550 0.36 20.51 22.85
N LEU A 551 1.43 19.90 23.37
CA LEU A 551 2.00 20.24 24.69
C LEU A 551 2.72 21.60 24.74
N ASP A 552 3.09 22.14 23.58
CA ASP A 552 3.73 23.45 23.42
C ASP A 552 2.80 24.48 22.79
N HIS A 553 1.48 24.24 22.79
CA HIS A 553 0.49 25.21 22.33
C HIS A 553 0.06 26.15 23.47
N GLY A 554 0.06 27.45 23.20
CA GLY A 554 -0.41 28.50 24.10
C GLY A 554 -1.92 28.70 24.05
N VAL A 555 -2.37 29.78 24.69
CA VAL A 555 -3.79 30.06 24.89
C VAL A 555 -4.52 30.45 23.61
N LEU A 556 -3.80 30.97 22.62
CA LEU A 556 -4.33 31.30 21.30
C LEU A 556 -4.19 30.14 20.30
N GLY A 557 -3.85 28.93 20.78
CA GLY A 557 -3.71 27.74 19.97
C GLY A 557 -2.30 27.57 19.39
N LYS A 558 -2.20 26.80 18.30
CA LYS A 558 -0.91 26.30 17.82
C LYS A 558 0.06 27.39 17.37
N PHE A 559 -0.43 28.52 16.86
CA PHE A 559 0.40 29.63 16.39
C PHE A 559 0.82 30.60 17.51
N ASP A 560 0.54 30.26 18.77
CA ASP A 560 1.05 30.91 19.98
C ASP A 560 1.89 29.90 20.76
N PRO A 561 3.07 29.49 20.26
CA PRO A 561 3.84 28.42 20.88
C PRO A 561 4.45 28.86 22.22
N VAL A 562 4.46 27.95 23.19
CA VAL A 562 5.11 28.10 24.50
C VAL A 562 6.28 27.11 24.64
N PRO A 563 7.27 27.37 25.52
CA PRO A 563 8.35 26.39 25.73
C PRO A 563 7.81 25.04 26.21
N LEU A 564 8.28 23.95 25.60
CA LEU A 564 7.92 22.60 26.01
C LEU A 564 8.46 22.29 27.41
N HIS A 565 7.59 21.84 28.30
CA HIS A 565 7.99 21.31 29.60
C HIS A 565 8.30 19.81 29.48
N LEU A 566 9.58 19.43 29.60
CA LEU A 566 10.02 18.06 29.33
C LEU A 566 9.32 16.97 30.17
N PRO A 567 9.09 17.15 31.48
CA PRO A 567 8.31 16.19 32.27
C PRO A 567 6.91 15.90 31.72
N ASP A 568 6.23 16.91 31.15
CA ASP A 568 4.88 16.71 30.58
C ASP A 568 4.93 15.85 29.31
N LEU A 569 5.96 16.03 28.46
CA LEU A 569 6.17 15.18 27.30
C LEU A 569 6.47 13.73 27.70
N LYS A 570 7.34 13.52 28.70
CA LYS A 570 7.64 12.18 29.21
C LYS A 570 6.41 11.50 29.80
N ALA A 571 5.65 12.23 30.62
CA ALA A 571 4.44 11.73 31.23
C ALA A 571 3.41 11.35 30.17
N ASN A 572 3.25 12.17 29.12
CA ASN A 572 2.39 11.86 27.99
C ASN A 572 2.81 10.57 27.29
N LEU A 573 4.06 10.48 26.81
CA LEU A 573 4.51 9.30 26.06
C LEU A 573 4.53 8.03 26.91
N ALA A 574 4.92 8.12 28.19
CA ALA A 574 4.89 6.98 29.10
C ALA A 574 3.47 6.46 29.32
N ARG A 575 2.48 7.35 29.47
CA ARG A 575 1.07 6.98 29.59
C ARG A 575 0.60 6.19 28.35
N TRP A 576 1.00 6.60 27.16
CA TRP A 576 0.69 5.88 25.90
C TRP A 576 1.41 4.52 25.79
N GLN A 577 2.63 4.42 26.30
CA GLN A 577 3.34 3.13 26.39
C GLN A 577 2.61 2.16 27.31
N ASP A 578 2.21 2.61 28.50
CA ASP A 578 1.56 1.79 29.51
C ASP A 578 0.13 1.40 29.10
N GLY A 579 -0.65 2.35 28.57
CA GLY A 579 -2.04 2.11 28.22
C GLY A 579 -2.26 1.11 27.08
N LEU A 580 -1.32 1.06 26.12
CA LEU A 580 -1.36 0.12 24.99
C LEU A 580 -0.42 -1.09 25.17
N ALA A 581 0.14 -1.29 26.37
CA ALA A 581 1.08 -2.38 26.63
C ALA A 581 0.43 -3.78 26.50
N THR A 582 -0.85 -3.89 26.87
CA THR A 582 -1.58 -5.18 26.94
C THR A 582 -2.45 -5.44 25.71
N ALA A 583 -3.06 -4.40 25.15
CA ALA A 583 -3.88 -4.46 23.95
C ALA A 583 -3.66 -3.16 23.18
N GLY A 584 -3.41 -3.27 21.88
CA GLY A 584 -3.08 -2.14 21.01
C GLY A 584 -1.61 -2.02 20.64
N TRP A 585 -1.35 -1.09 19.73
CA TRP A 585 -0.02 -0.79 19.20
C TRP A 585 0.12 0.69 18.85
N ASN A 586 1.23 1.31 19.27
CA ASN A 586 1.49 2.72 19.01
C ASN A 586 2.06 2.94 17.61
N ALA A 587 1.60 3.97 16.90
CA ALA A 587 2.35 4.59 15.82
C ALA A 587 3.26 5.69 16.42
N LEU A 588 4.58 5.55 16.26
CA LEU A 588 5.57 6.43 16.90
C LEU A 588 6.07 7.42 15.85
N TYR A 589 5.87 8.72 16.06
CA TYR A 589 6.35 9.77 15.16
C TYR A 589 6.72 11.02 15.96
N TRP A 590 7.54 11.87 15.36
CA TRP A 590 7.79 13.22 15.86
C TRP A 590 7.20 14.31 14.98
N ASN A 591 7.13 14.06 13.69
CA ASN A 591 6.62 15.00 12.72
C ASN A 591 6.10 14.27 11.46
N ASN A 592 5.44 15.06 10.62
CA ASN A 592 4.85 14.66 9.35
C ASN A 592 4.72 15.93 8.48
N HIS A 593 3.97 15.88 7.39
CA HIS A 593 3.77 17.04 6.50
C HIS A 593 2.97 18.21 7.11
N ASP A 594 2.45 18.05 8.35
CA ASP A 594 1.66 19.03 9.09
C ASP A 594 2.32 19.52 10.38
N GLN A 595 3.43 18.91 10.78
CA GLN A 595 4.15 19.23 12.02
C GLN A 595 5.52 19.82 11.70
N PRO A 596 6.04 20.78 12.48
CA PRO A 596 7.38 21.31 12.30
C PRO A 596 8.49 20.25 12.33
N ARG A 597 9.67 20.61 11.84
CA ARG A 597 10.85 19.73 11.87
C ARG A 597 11.28 19.54 13.32
N ILE A 598 11.35 18.30 13.80
CA ILE A 598 11.53 18.02 15.24
C ILE A 598 12.82 18.61 15.81
N VAL A 599 13.90 18.62 15.03
CA VAL A 599 15.19 19.21 15.44
C VAL A 599 15.08 20.72 15.72
N SER A 600 14.20 21.42 15.00
CA SER A 600 13.93 22.85 15.18
C SER A 600 12.87 23.12 16.26
N ARG A 601 11.94 22.18 16.47
CA ARG A 601 10.86 22.31 17.45
C ARG A 601 11.36 22.01 18.87
N TRP A 602 11.82 20.77 19.10
CA TRP A 602 12.20 20.29 20.44
C TRP A 602 13.65 19.83 20.53
N GLY A 603 14.43 20.02 19.47
CA GLY A 603 15.87 19.84 19.46
C GLY A 603 16.63 21.16 19.61
N ASP A 604 17.88 21.14 19.17
CA ASP A 604 18.67 22.32 18.87
C ASP A 604 19.12 22.20 17.42
N ASP A 605 18.59 23.03 16.52
CA ASP A 605 18.92 23.01 15.10
C ASP A 605 20.17 23.84 14.74
N GLY A 606 20.81 24.46 15.74
CA GLY A 606 22.03 25.26 15.65
C GLY A 606 23.31 24.43 15.84
N GLU A 607 23.99 24.62 16.96
CA GLU A 607 25.29 24.00 17.28
C GLU A 607 25.16 22.49 17.46
N HIS A 608 24.13 22.04 18.18
CA HIS A 608 23.94 20.63 18.50
C HIS A 608 23.01 19.89 17.54
N ARG A 609 22.75 20.41 16.33
CA ARG A 609 21.84 19.82 15.32
C ARG A 609 21.98 18.31 15.15
N VAL A 610 23.21 17.82 14.97
CA VAL A 610 23.46 16.40 14.75
C VAL A 610 23.14 15.60 16.02
N ALA A 611 23.65 16.03 17.17
CA ALA A 611 23.44 15.32 18.44
C ALA A 611 21.97 15.31 18.87
N SER A 612 21.27 16.45 18.75
CA SER A 612 19.87 16.59 19.11
C SER A 612 18.96 15.74 18.19
N ALA A 613 19.18 15.77 16.87
CA ALA A 613 18.46 14.92 15.92
C ALA A 613 18.66 13.42 16.19
N LYS A 614 19.91 12.98 16.42
CA LYS A 614 20.21 11.60 16.80
C LYS A 614 19.50 11.20 18.10
N THR A 615 19.52 12.07 19.10
CA THR A 615 18.92 11.81 20.41
C THR A 615 17.40 11.72 20.36
N LEU A 616 16.73 12.62 19.64
CA LEU A 616 15.29 12.56 19.41
C LEU A 616 14.90 11.26 18.67
N GLY A 617 15.66 10.87 17.65
CA GLY A 617 15.48 9.59 16.95
C GLY A 617 15.66 8.38 17.89
N THR A 618 16.71 8.37 18.73
CA THR A 618 16.97 7.30 19.71
C THR A 618 15.79 7.11 20.66
N ILE A 619 15.28 8.21 21.22
CA ILE A 619 14.16 8.17 22.17
C ILE A 619 12.95 7.53 21.49
N LEU A 620 12.53 8.05 20.33
CA LEU A 620 11.33 7.58 19.65
C LEU A 620 11.43 6.12 19.20
N HIS A 621 12.52 5.74 18.52
CA HIS A 621 12.65 4.41 17.93
C HIS A 621 12.69 3.27 18.95
N LEU A 622 13.09 3.57 20.19
CA LEU A 622 13.18 2.62 21.29
C LEU A 622 11.95 2.59 22.20
N HIS A 623 10.89 3.35 21.90
CA HIS A 623 9.56 3.09 22.44
C HIS A 623 8.93 1.84 21.79
N ARG A 624 7.96 1.23 22.48
CA ARG A 624 7.14 0.13 21.94
C ARG A 624 6.10 0.68 20.98
N GLY A 625 6.13 0.22 19.74
CA GLY A 625 5.29 0.71 18.64
C GLY A 625 6.02 0.59 17.29
N THR A 626 5.42 1.11 16.22
CA THR A 626 6.00 1.17 14.87
C THR A 626 6.49 2.59 14.58
N PRO A 627 7.80 2.82 14.36
CA PRO A 627 8.34 4.14 14.04
C PRO A 627 7.98 4.60 12.62
N TYR A 628 7.66 5.89 12.52
CA TYR A 628 7.46 6.65 11.30
C TYR A 628 8.52 7.75 11.21
N VAL A 629 9.30 7.71 10.14
CA VAL A 629 10.33 8.72 9.82
C VAL A 629 9.78 9.61 8.72
N TYR A 630 9.73 10.92 8.95
CA TYR A 630 9.28 11.86 7.92
C TYR A 630 10.43 12.29 7.00
N GLN A 631 10.15 12.53 5.72
CA GLN A 631 11.18 12.81 4.72
C GLN A 631 12.15 13.93 5.11
N GLY A 632 13.44 13.65 5.28
CA GLY A 632 14.46 14.61 5.70
C GLY A 632 14.70 14.68 7.21
N GLU A 633 13.91 13.99 8.02
CA GLU A 633 14.19 13.77 9.45
C GLU A 633 15.50 13.00 9.63
N GLU A 634 15.76 11.99 8.79
CA GLU A 634 16.99 11.21 8.78
C GLU A 634 18.23 12.02 8.38
N LEU A 635 18.03 13.21 7.81
CA LEU A 635 19.08 14.16 7.47
C LEU A 635 19.23 15.25 8.55
N GLY A 636 18.31 15.33 9.50
CA GLY A 636 18.20 16.44 10.45
C GLY A 636 17.91 17.77 9.74
N MET A 637 17.01 17.76 8.75
CA MET A 637 16.52 18.98 8.09
C MET A 637 15.85 19.93 9.08
N ARG A 638 16.00 21.24 8.84
CA ARG A 638 15.51 22.31 9.71
C ARG A 638 14.16 22.86 9.22
N ASN A 639 13.49 23.63 10.08
CA ASN A 639 12.39 24.50 9.68
C ASN A 639 12.80 25.45 8.54
N ALA A 640 11.82 25.99 7.82
CA ALA A 640 12.05 26.75 6.59
C ALA A 640 12.70 28.13 6.83
N GLY A 641 12.59 28.68 8.04
CA GLY A 641 13.15 29.99 8.38
C GLY A 641 12.48 31.16 7.67
N PHE A 642 11.19 31.04 7.34
CA PHE A 642 10.41 32.10 6.69
C PHE A 642 10.18 33.29 7.63
N THR A 643 10.31 34.48 7.07
CA THR A 643 10.28 35.77 7.79
C THR A 643 9.17 36.71 7.33
N ALA A 644 8.47 36.37 6.26
CA ALA A 644 7.40 37.17 5.69
C ALA A 644 6.25 36.29 5.19
N LEU A 645 5.00 36.79 5.31
CA LEU A 645 3.80 36.07 4.87
C LEU A 645 3.84 35.63 3.40
N THR A 646 4.52 36.39 2.54
CA THR A 646 4.65 36.07 1.10
C THR A 646 5.44 34.80 0.80
N GLN A 647 6.16 34.26 1.79
CA GLN A 647 6.93 33.01 1.65
C GLN A 647 6.08 31.76 1.89
N TYR A 648 4.93 31.90 2.57
CA TYR A 648 4.04 30.79 2.87
C TYR A 648 3.12 30.48 1.69
N ARG A 649 2.70 29.21 1.59
CA ARG A 649 1.78 28.66 0.60
C ARG A 649 0.62 27.92 1.24
N ASP A 650 0.80 27.43 2.46
CA ASP A 650 -0.19 26.69 3.22
C ASP A 650 -1.46 27.51 3.52
N LEU A 651 -2.63 26.92 3.21
CA LEU A 651 -3.93 27.57 3.36
C LEU A 651 -4.22 27.96 4.81
N GLU A 652 -3.91 27.09 5.77
CA GLU A 652 -4.13 27.36 7.19
C GLU A 652 -3.28 28.54 7.68
N SER A 653 -2.01 28.59 7.28
CA SER A 653 -1.09 29.70 7.57
C SER A 653 -1.59 31.03 6.99
N LEU A 654 -2.21 31.02 5.80
CA LEU A 654 -2.78 32.22 5.18
C LEU A 654 -4.12 32.63 5.81
N ASN A 655 -4.97 31.67 6.18
CA ASN A 655 -6.26 31.93 6.82
C ASN A 655 -6.08 32.48 8.24
N VAL A 656 -5.19 31.89 9.04
CA VAL A 656 -4.91 32.41 10.39
C VAL A 656 -4.34 33.82 10.36
N ALA A 657 -3.57 34.15 9.31
CA ALA A 657 -3.08 35.52 9.11
C ALA A 657 -4.23 36.50 8.82
N GLY A 658 -5.29 36.05 8.15
CA GLY A 658 -6.53 36.81 7.96
C GLY A 658 -7.31 37.02 9.26
N ASP A 659 -7.28 36.05 10.18
CA ASP A 659 -8.00 36.09 11.46
C ASP A 659 -7.19 36.78 12.59
N ALA A 660 -5.92 37.12 12.34
CA ALA A 660 -4.98 37.59 13.37
C ALA A 660 -5.48 38.82 14.14
N GLU A 661 -6.10 39.79 13.45
CA GLU A 661 -6.68 40.98 14.10
C GLU A 661 -7.82 40.62 15.05
N THR A 662 -8.71 39.69 14.65
CA THR A 662 -9.83 39.22 15.48
C THR A 662 -9.34 38.44 16.69
N MET A 663 -8.26 37.67 16.56
CA MET A 663 -7.62 36.96 17.67
C MET A 663 -6.76 37.87 18.57
N GLY A 664 -6.56 39.14 18.21
CA GLY A 664 -5.73 40.08 18.97
C GLY A 664 -4.22 39.81 18.86
N MET A 665 -3.78 39.10 17.82
CA MET A 665 -2.36 38.82 17.57
C MET A 665 -1.68 40.00 16.86
N SER A 666 -0.50 40.41 17.33
CA SER A 666 0.33 41.34 16.56
C SER A 666 0.96 40.63 15.36
N THR A 667 1.31 41.38 14.30
CA THR A 667 2.01 40.81 13.14
C THR A 667 3.33 40.15 13.52
N GLU A 668 4.07 40.72 14.48
CA GLU A 668 5.33 40.15 14.97
C GLU A 668 5.11 38.80 15.67
N HIS A 669 4.09 38.73 16.53
CA HIS A 669 3.73 37.50 17.23
C HIS A 669 3.25 36.41 16.25
N LEU A 670 2.38 36.77 15.30
CA LEU A 670 1.92 35.86 14.24
C LEU A 670 3.10 35.32 13.42
N LEU A 671 4.01 36.18 12.96
CA LEU A 671 5.15 35.75 12.14
C LEU A 671 6.10 34.85 12.93
N ALA A 672 6.32 35.11 14.21
CA ALA A 672 7.11 34.24 15.08
C ALA A 672 6.43 32.87 15.27
N GLY A 673 5.11 32.85 15.50
CA GLY A 673 4.31 31.65 15.59
C GLY A 673 4.33 30.82 14.29
N LEU A 674 4.13 31.46 13.14
CA LEU A 674 4.19 30.82 11.82
C LEU A 674 5.57 30.25 11.53
N ALA A 675 6.64 31.00 11.83
CA ALA A 675 8.01 30.53 11.61
C ALA A 675 8.33 29.26 12.42
N TYR A 676 7.74 29.12 13.61
CA TYR A 676 7.90 27.94 14.46
C TYR A 676 6.94 26.79 14.06
N MET A 677 5.67 27.08 13.74
CA MET A 677 4.57 26.10 13.72
C MET A 677 3.92 25.83 12.37
N SER A 678 4.20 26.60 11.33
CA SER A 678 3.57 26.41 10.02
C SER A 678 3.85 25.03 9.44
N ARG A 679 2.84 24.44 8.78
CA ARG A 679 2.95 23.18 8.02
C ARG A 679 4.00 23.29 6.92
N ASP A 680 4.21 24.48 6.35
CA ASP A 680 5.22 24.71 5.31
C ASP A 680 6.66 24.43 5.76
N ASN A 681 6.94 24.45 7.07
CA ASN A 681 8.25 24.06 7.61
C ASN A 681 8.65 22.63 7.25
N ALA A 682 7.68 21.71 7.19
CA ALA A 682 7.88 20.33 6.81
C ALA A 682 7.79 20.09 5.30
N ARG A 683 7.29 21.06 4.53
CA ARG A 683 6.99 20.90 3.09
C ARG A 683 8.07 21.47 2.18
N THR A 684 9.13 22.06 2.72
CA THR A 684 10.30 22.46 1.92
C THR A 684 10.87 21.24 1.17
N PRO A 685 11.40 21.42 -0.05
CA PRO A 685 11.96 20.30 -0.82
C PRO A 685 13.08 19.57 -0.09
N VAL A 686 13.12 18.25 -0.22
CA VAL A 686 14.19 17.41 0.34
C VAL A 686 15.51 17.75 -0.34
N ALA A 687 16.56 17.94 0.46
CA ALA A 687 17.90 18.21 -0.03
C ALA A 687 18.65 16.90 -0.33
N TRP A 688 18.82 16.58 -1.62
CA TRP A 688 19.49 15.35 -2.07
C TRP A 688 21.00 15.49 -2.17
N ASP A 689 21.48 16.62 -2.68
CA ASP A 689 22.90 16.91 -2.86
C ASP A 689 23.18 18.42 -2.85
N ASP A 690 24.43 18.81 -3.16
CA ASP A 690 24.90 20.20 -3.19
C ASP A 690 24.78 20.86 -4.58
N SER A 691 24.11 20.22 -5.55
CA SER A 691 23.81 20.80 -6.85
C SER A 691 22.69 21.87 -6.76
N PRO A 692 22.46 22.69 -7.80
CA PRO A 692 21.38 23.67 -7.79
C PRO A 692 20.03 23.07 -7.38
N ASN A 693 19.27 23.84 -6.59
CA ASN A 693 18.02 23.38 -5.96
C ASN A 693 18.18 22.09 -5.11
N ALA A 694 19.36 21.85 -4.54
CA ALA A 694 19.68 20.68 -3.71
C ALA A 694 19.46 19.32 -4.41
N GLY A 695 19.52 19.27 -5.74
CA GLY A 695 19.22 18.06 -6.51
C GLY A 695 17.75 17.61 -6.44
N PHE A 696 16.85 18.49 -5.95
CA PHE A 696 15.40 18.24 -5.93
C PHE A 696 14.78 18.39 -7.31
N THR A 697 15.08 19.49 -8.02
CA THR A 697 14.53 19.82 -9.34
C THR A 697 15.58 20.51 -10.23
N THR A 698 15.46 20.34 -11.54
CA THR A 698 16.20 21.15 -12.53
C THR A 698 15.53 22.48 -12.86
N GLY A 699 14.26 22.67 -12.46
CA GLY A 699 13.45 23.86 -12.66
C GLY A 699 13.52 24.85 -11.48
N THR A 700 12.35 25.38 -11.10
CA THR A 700 12.21 26.26 -9.91
C THR A 700 11.30 25.57 -8.91
N PRO A 701 11.77 25.26 -7.69
CA PRO A 701 10.95 24.52 -6.74
C PRO A 701 9.71 25.32 -6.34
N TRP A 702 8.58 24.62 -6.19
CA TRP A 702 7.29 25.22 -5.84
C TRP A 702 7.31 25.95 -4.47
N LEU A 703 8.19 25.50 -3.57
CA LEU A 703 8.49 26.11 -2.28
C LEU A 703 10.02 26.27 -2.12
N SER A 704 10.44 27.31 -1.41
CA SER A 704 11.87 27.56 -1.17
C SER A 704 12.52 26.45 -0.35
N LEU A 705 13.82 26.21 -0.58
CA LEU A 705 14.63 25.26 0.19
C LEU A 705 14.80 25.71 1.64
N ALA A 706 14.92 24.73 2.54
CA ALA A 706 15.30 24.98 3.92
C ALA A 706 16.76 25.48 4.03
N PRO A 707 17.10 26.30 5.05
CA PRO A 707 18.45 26.83 5.23
C PRO A 707 19.50 25.74 5.46
N GLY A 708 20.67 25.88 4.82
CA GLY A 708 21.83 25.01 5.04
C GLY A 708 21.83 23.72 4.22
N TRP A 709 20.92 23.58 3.25
CA TRP A 709 20.82 22.44 2.33
C TRP A 709 22.15 22.11 1.62
N GLU A 710 23.04 23.09 1.43
CA GLU A 710 24.36 22.87 0.80
C GLU A 710 25.25 21.91 1.60
N ARG A 711 24.97 21.77 2.91
CA ARG A 711 25.69 20.86 3.82
C ARG A 711 24.79 19.81 4.45
N ILE A 712 23.50 20.11 4.61
CA ILE A 712 22.49 19.21 5.17
C ILE A 712 21.73 18.61 3.98
N ASN A 713 22.30 17.57 3.39
CA ASN A 713 21.72 16.85 2.25
C ASN A 713 22.07 15.36 2.30
N ALA A 714 21.29 14.56 1.57
CA ALA A 714 21.42 13.11 1.57
C ALA A 714 22.81 12.61 1.14
N ALA A 715 23.43 13.23 0.13
CA ALA A 715 24.77 12.87 -0.31
C ALA A 715 25.82 13.06 0.79
N ALA A 716 25.80 14.20 1.48
CA ALA A 716 26.72 14.51 2.58
C ALA A 716 26.48 13.61 3.80
N GLU A 717 25.21 13.41 4.20
CA GLU A 717 24.86 12.56 5.35
C GLU A 717 25.17 11.08 5.07
N ARG A 718 25.04 10.58 3.83
CA ARG A 718 25.45 9.22 3.48
C ARG A 718 26.96 9.02 3.49
N ALA A 719 27.74 10.04 3.11
CA ALA A 719 29.19 9.96 3.05
C ALA A 719 29.87 10.00 4.44
N ASN A 720 29.25 10.66 5.41
CA ASN A 720 29.76 10.78 6.77
C ASN A 720 29.22 9.64 7.65
N SER A 721 30.07 8.72 8.13
CA SER A 721 29.64 7.58 8.97
C SER A 721 29.06 7.99 10.34
N ASP A 722 29.33 9.22 10.81
CA ASP A 722 28.79 9.76 12.07
C ASP A 722 27.60 10.71 11.84
N SER A 723 26.91 10.57 10.72
CA SER A 723 25.77 11.41 10.33
C SER A 723 24.47 11.04 11.05
N VAL A 724 23.45 11.89 10.89
CA VAL A 724 22.09 11.57 11.35
C VAL A 724 21.55 10.37 10.58
N PHE A 725 21.86 10.28 9.28
CA PHE A 725 21.41 9.18 8.41
C PHE A 725 21.90 7.81 8.91
N HIS A 726 23.19 7.68 9.23
CA HIS A 726 23.73 6.40 9.72
C HIS A 726 23.23 6.06 11.12
N HIS A 727 22.93 7.06 11.95
CA HIS A 727 22.28 6.85 13.24
C HIS A 727 20.86 6.29 13.07
N TYR A 728 20.02 6.90 12.22
CA TYR A 728 18.68 6.35 11.91
C TYR A 728 18.77 4.95 11.30
N ARG A 729 19.71 4.71 10.39
CA ARG A 729 19.97 3.37 9.84
C ARG A 729 20.32 2.35 10.93
N ARG A 730 21.09 2.75 11.95
CA ARG A 730 21.39 1.90 13.13
C ARG A 730 20.13 1.64 13.97
N LEU A 731 19.29 2.66 14.20
CA LEU A 731 18.03 2.50 14.93
C LEU A 731 17.05 1.55 14.21
N VAL A 732 16.95 1.66 12.89
CA VAL A 732 16.19 0.73 12.05
C VAL A 732 16.74 -0.69 12.19
N ALA A 733 18.06 -0.86 12.15
CA ALA A 733 18.70 -2.15 12.32
C ALA A 733 18.40 -2.78 13.70
N LEU A 734 18.40 -2.00 14.79
CA LEU A 734 18.09 -2.50 16.14
C LEU A 734 16.70 -3.15 16.22
N ARG A 735 15.73 -2.62 15.47
CA ARG A 735 14.38 -3.20 15.37
C ARG A 735 14.32 -4.40 14.43
N ARG A 736 15.06 -4.37 13.32
CA ARG A 736 15.09 -5.45 12.31
C ARG A 736 15.89 -6.67 12.75
N GLY A 737 16.78 -6.55 13.73
CA GLY A 737 17.55 -7.67 14.30
C GLY A 737 18.63 -8.19 13.36
N ALA A 738 18.90 -9.49 13.42
CA ALA A 738 20.01 -10.11 12.68
C ALA A 738 19.88 -9.95 11.16
N ALA A 739 18.65 -9.83 10.65
CA ALA A 739 18.37 -9.60 9.22
C ALA A 739 18.92 -8.26 8.69
N ALA A 740 19.23 -7.30 9.56
CA ALA A 740 19.85 -6.04 9.16
C ALA A 740 21.35 -6.16 8.84
N GLY A 741 21.99 -7.27 9.24
CA GLY A 741 23.40 -7.56 8.94
C GLY A 741 24.41 -6.57 9.54
N GLN A 742 24.09 -5.94 10.68
CA GLN A 742 24.99 -5.04 11.38
C GLN A 742 25.57 -5.66 12.66
N ASP A 743 26.85 -5.40 12.91
CA ASP A 743 27.56 -5.94 14.07
C ASP A 743 26.92 -5.52 15.40
N GLY A 744 26.92 -6.45 16.36
CA GLY A 744 26.34 -6.26 17.69
C GLY A 744 24.81 -6.20 17.75
N ILE A 745 24.10 -6.45 16.63
CA ILE A 745 22.64 -6.52 16.58
C ILE A 745 22.22 -7.97 16.32
N ASP A 746 21.48 -8.53 17.27
CA ASP A 746 20.88 -9.87 17.17
C ASP A 746 19.35 -9.79 17.32
N ASP A 747 18.66 -10.92 17.16
CA ASP A 747 17.21 -10.99 17.29
C ASP A 747 16.72 -10.83 18.74
N GLY A 748 17.60 -11.00 19.74
CA GLY A 748 17.29 -10.71 21.15
C GLY A 748 17.16 -9.21 21.39
N VAL A 749 18.07 -8.42 20.81
CA VAL A 749 17.96 -6.95 20.81
C VAL A 749 16.66 -6.51 20.12
N ALA A 750 16.36 -7.06 18.95
CA ALA A 750 15.10 -6.75 18.27
C ALA A 750 13.86 -7.10 19.12
N ALA A 751 13.85 -8.25 19.80
CA ALA A 751 12.76 -8.62 20.69
C ALA A 751 12.60 -7.64 21.86
N LEU A 752 13.69 -7.13 22.44
CA LEU A 752 13.62 -6.08 23.47
C LEU A 752 13.04 -4.77 22.92
N VAL A 753 13.43 -4.36 21.71
CA VAL A 753 12.91 -3.14 21.07
C VAL A 753 11.42 -3.28 20.71
N ILE A 754 10.98 -4.46 20.28
CA ILE A 754 9.61 -4.69 19.81
C ILE A 754 8.67 -4.98 20.98
N ASP A 755 9.00 -5.93 21.87
CA ASP A 755 8.07 -6.45 22.88
C ASP A 755 8.47 -6.10 24.31
N GLY A 756 9.69 -5.59 24.53
CA GLY A 756 10.15 -5.28 25.87
C GLY A 756 9.19 -4.32 26.59
N ALA A 757 8.84 -4.64 27.83
CA ALA A 757 8.06 -3.77 28.69
C ALA A 757 8.80 -2.44 28.88
N PHE A 758 8.11 -1.34 28.62
CA PHE A 758 8.62 0.01 28.83
C PHE A 758 8.51 0.40 30.31
N ALA A 759 9.52 1.08 30.84
CA ALA A 759 9.44 1.73 32.14
C ALA A 759 10.21 3.04 32.15
N LEU A 760 9.51 4.16 32.31
CA LEU A 760 10.10 5.50 32.44
C LEU A 760 10.90 5.61 33.74
N LEU A 761 12.06 6.23 33.67
CA LEU A 761 12.94 6.57 34.79
C LEU A 761 13.09 8.09 34.87
N ALA A 762 13.35 8.62 36.07
CA ALA A 762 13.50 10.06 36.33
C ALA A 762 12.38 10.93 35.68
N PRO A 763 11.09 10.65 35.95
CA PRO A 763 9.96 11.32 35.27
C PRO A 763 9.99 12.84 35.42
N GLU A 764 10.33 13.33 36.62
CA GLU A 764 10.34 14.75 36.97
C GLU A 764 11.64 15.48 36.57
N HIS A 765 12.66 14.77 36.07
CA HIS A 765 13.94 15.42 35.78
C HIS A 765 13.82 16.30 34.51
N GLU A 766 14.22 17.57 34.59
CA GLU A 766 13.99 18.54 33.50
C GLU A 766 14.91 18.38 32.28
N ARG A 767 16.05 17.68 32.41
CA ARG A 767 17.01 17.43 31.31
C ARG A 767 17.28 15.96 30.96
N LEU A 768 17.21 15.03 31.92
CA LEU A 768 17.48 13.60 31.71
C LEU A 768 16.24 12.86 31.25
N TRP A 769 16.22 12.27 30.06
CA TRP A 769 15.23 11.26 29.67
C TRP A 769 15.85 9.88 29.76
N ALA A 770 15.31 9.03 30.63
CA ALA A 770 15.76 7.66 30.75
C ALA A 770 14.58 6.69 30.83
N PHE A 771 14.73 5.50 30.24
CA PHE A 771 13.75 4.42 30.36
C PHE A 771 14.40 3.06 30.10
N THR A 772 13.74 2.00 30.53
CA THR A 772 14.15 0.63 30.20
C THR A 772 13.17 -0.07 29.27
N ARG A 773 13.69 -1.03 28.50
CA ARG A 773 12.90 -2.04 27.78
C ARG A 773 13.29 -3.40 28.32
N THR A 774 12.39 -4.06 29.03
CA THR A 774 12.66 -5.35 29.69
C THR A 774 11.91 -6.49 29.02
N LEU A 775 12.56 -7.62 28.77
CA LEU A 775 11.89 -8.85 28.35
C LEU A 775 12.27 -10.00 29.28
N GLU A 776 11.25 -10.69 29.80
CA GLU A 776 11.42 -11.95 30.52
C GLU A 776 11.21 -13.11 29.54
N THR A 777 12.16 -14.03 29.48
CA THR A 777 12.08 -15.23 28.63
C THR A 777 11.72 -16.45 29.49
N GLU A 778 10.82 -17.30 29.00
CA GLU A 778 10.36 -18.46 29.78
C GLU A 778 11.53 -19.43 30.06
N GLY A 779 11.91 -19.57 31.34
CA GLY A 779 13.06 -20.37 31.77
C GLY A 779 14.44 -19.78 31.40
N GLY A 780 14.46 -18.61 30.76
CA GLY A 780 15.66 -17.84 30.47
C GLY A 780 15.78 -16.63 31.39
N PRO A 781 16.88 -15.89 31.28
CA PRO A 781 17.14 -14.83 32.23
C PRO A 781 16.58 -13.49 31.72
N ARG A 782 16.36 -12.52 32.63
CA ARG A 782 15.81 -11.21 32.28
C ARG A 782 16.83 -10.41 31.48
N GLU A 783 16.46 -10.00 30.27
CA GLU A 783 17.24 -9.07 29.45
C GLU A 783 16.63 -7.68 29.49
N ALA A 784 17.47 -6.64 29.39
CA ALA A 784 17.00 -5.26 29.39
C ALA A 784 17.88 -4.35 28.52
N LEU A 785 17.23 -3.38 27.89
CA LEU A 785 17.86 -2.18 27.36
C LEU A 785 17.66 -1.04 28.35
N LEU A 786 18.67 -0.19 28.52
CA LEU A 786 18.57 1.11 29.15
C LEU A 786 18.85 2.19 28.10
N VAL A 787 17.93 3.13 27.98
CA VAL A 787 18.13 4.37 27.23
C VAL A 787 18.34 5.49 28.23
N VAL A 788 19.40 6.28 28.04
CA VAL A 788 19.66 7.52 28.78
C VAL A 788 19.97 8.63 27.79
N ALA A 789 19.37 9.79 27.98
CA ALA A 789 19.53 10.93 27.10
C ALA A 789 19.50 12.26 27.86
N ASN A 790 20.44 13.15 27.55
CA ASN A 790 20.43 14.53 27.99
C ASN A 790 19.73 15.39 26.91
N LEU A 791 18.61 16.01 27.23
CA LEU A 791 17.88 16.91 26.33
C LEU A 791 18.17 18.37 26.66
N SER A 792 19.45 18.71 26.70
CA SER A 792 19.89 20.09 26.93
C SER A 792 21.22 20.39 26.24
N GLY A 793 21.50 21.67 26.05
CA GLY A 793 22.78 22.20 25.55
C GLY A 793 23.90 22.21 26.59
N GLU A 794 23.67 21.68 27.80
CA GLU A 794 24.66 21.68 28.89
C GLU A 794 25.07 20.25 29.24
N PRO A 795 26.33 20.01 29.67
CA PRO A 795 26.71 18.72 30.25
C PRO A 795 25.85 18.36 31.47
N LEU A 796 25.59 17.08 31.67
CA LEU A 796 24.74 16.55 32.72
C LEU A 796 25.42 15.37 33.44
N GLU A 797 25.64 15.53 34.74
CA GLU A 797 26.09 14.44 35.61
C GLU A 797 24.86 13.69 36.16
N VAL A 798 24.87 12.37 36.04
CA VAL A 798 23.78 11.47 36.46
C VAL A 798 24.32 10.50 37.49
N ASP A 799 23.74 10.53 38.70
CA ASP A 799 23.93 9.47 39.69
C ASP A 799 22.95 8.33 39.39
N VAL A 800 23.48 7.17 38.96
CA VAL A 800 22.65 6.08 38.45
C VAL A 800 21.70 5.54 39.52
N ALA A 801 22.18 5.36 40.75
CA ALA A 801 21.34 4.83 41.83
C ALA A 801 20.26 5.85 42.24
N ALA A 802 20.64 7.13 42.38
CA ALA A 802 19.72 8.17 42.83
C ALA A 802 18.68 8.56 41.77
N GLU A 803 19.04 8.58 40.48
CA GLU A 803 18.19 9.08 39.40
C GLU A 803 17.52 7.97 38.58
N LEU A 804 18.20 6.85 38.36
CA LEU A 804 17.70 5.73 37.56
C LEU A 804 17.20 4.56 38.43
N GLY A 805 17.56 4.55 39.71
CA GLY A 805 17.17 3.56 40.71
C GLY A 805 18.15 2.39 40.85
N ASP A 806 18.20 1.80 42.04
CA ASP A 806 19.13 0.73 42.43
C ASP A 806 19.07 -0.54 41.56
N ALA A 807 17.97 -0.73 40.82
CA ALA A 807 17.81 -1.87 39.91
C ALA A 807 18.62 -1.73 38.61
N VAL A 808 19.05 -0.52 38.25
CA VAL A 808 19.86 -0.26 37.06
C VAL A 808 21.33 -0.45 37.39
N VAL A 809 21.94 -1.46 36.76
CA VAL A 809 23.37 -1.76 36.93
C VAL A 809 24.06 -1.78 35.57
N LEU A 810 25.05 -0.91 35.43
CA LEU A 810 25.81 -0.73 34.18
C LEU A 810 27.11 -1.54 34.13
N GLU A 811 27.52 -2.15 35.23
CA GLU A 811 28.66 -3.06 35.26
C GLU A 811 28.43 -4.22 34.28
N GLY A 812 29.32 -4.35 33.28
CA GLY A 812 29.23 -5.36 32.23
C GLY A 812 28.21 -5.07 31.12
N ALA A 813 27.56 -3.90 31.13
CA ALA A 813 26.69 -3.47 30.04
C ALA A 813 27.50 -3.13 28.77
N SER A 814 26.88 -3.32 27.60
CA SER A 814 27.46 -2.97 26.30
C SER A 814 26.67 -1.86 25.62
N VAL A 815 27.37 -0.92 24.99
CA VAL A 815 26.74 0.15 24.19
C VAL A 815 26.30 -0.40 22.82
N LEU A 816 25.04 -0.20 22.47
CA LEU A 816 24.48 -0.61 21.18
C LEU A 816 24.48 0.52 20.14
N VAL A 817 24.20 1.74 20.60
CA VAL A 817 24.19 2.98 19.82
C VAL A 817 24.33 4.19 20.76
N ALA A 818 25.01 5.24 20.31
CA ALA A 818 25.15 6.51 21.02
C ALA A 818 25.14 7.68 20.03
N SER A 819 24.65 8.85 20.44
CA SER A 819 24.67 10.06 19.58
C SER A 819 26.07 10.64 19.39
N HIS A 820 26.98 10.37 20.32
CA HIS A 820 28.42 10.71 20.29
C HIS A 820 29.26 9.44 20.24
N ALA A 821 29.28 8.75 19.08
CA ALA A 821 29.94 7.46 18.94
C ALA A 821 31.47 7.52 19.21
N ASP A 822 32.10 8.68 19.00
CA ASP A 822 33.52 8.94 19.29
C ASP A 822 33.87 8.76 20.77
N ALA A 823 32.91 8.96 21.68
CA ALA A 823 33.11 8.85 23.12
C ALA A 823 33.15 7.40 23.62
N TYR A 824 32.61 6.45 22.84
CA TYR A 824 32.40 5.07 23.24
C TYR A 824 33.14 4.12 22.28
N GLY A 825 34.44 3.92 22.51
CA GLY A 825 35.20 2.83 21.87
C GLY A 825 34.83 1.44 22.42
N ASP A 826 35.76 0.48 22.42
CA ASP A 826 35.57 -0.86 23.02
C ASP A 826 35.48 -0.86 24.58
N ALA A 827 35.36 0.31 25.22
CA ALA A 827 35.55 0.48 26.66
C ALA A 827 34.23 0.33 27.46
N ALA A 828 34.34 -0.39 28.59
CA ALA A 828 33.30 -0.51 29.61
C ALA A 828 32.91 0.86 30.21
N VAL A 829 31.68 0.95 30.73
CA VAL A 829 31.13 2.14 31.39
C VAL A 829 32.12 2.67 32.46
N PRO A 830 32.49 3.97 32.45
CA PRO A 830 33.41 4.55 33.42
C PRO A 830 32.99 4.30 34.88
N ASP A 831 33.97 4.17 35.79
CA ASP A 831 33.78 4.03 37.24
C ASP A 831 32.78 2.94 37.70
N GLY A 832 32.74 1.81 36.97
CA GLY A 832 31.81 0.72 37.25
C GLY A 832 30.33 1.07 37.00
N GLY A 833 30.08 2.24 36.39
CA GLY A 833 28.77 2.72 36.01
C GLY A 833 27.91 3.29 37.14
N ALA A 834 28.53 3.76 38.22
CA ALA A 834 27.83 4.47 39.30
C ALA A 834 27.42 5.91 38.90
N HIS A 835 28.22 6.56 38.05
CA HIS A 835 27.98 7.90 37.55
C HIS A 835 28.11 7.94 36.02
N LEU A 836 27.25 8.71 35.37
CA LEU A 836 27.33 9.01 33.93
C LEU A 836 27.51 10.51 33.73
N ALA A 837 28.55 10.90 32.99
CA ALA A 837 28.74 12.26 32.53
C ALA A 837 28.26 12.36 31.07
N LEU A 838 27.05 12.89 30.88
CA LEU A 838 26.45 13.06 29.56
C LEU A 838 26.81 14.42 28.96
N ARG A 839 27.36 14.45 27.76
CA ARG A 839 27.60 15.66 26.96
C ARG A 839 26.27 16.33 26.58
N PRO A 840 26.29 17.59 26.13
CA PRO A 840 25.11 18.23 25.54
C PRO A 840 24.46 17.35 24.47
N TRP A 841 23.15 17.13 24.57
CA TRP A 841 22.40 16.28 23.64
C TRP A 841 22.90 14.83 23.50
N GLU A 842 23.66 14.30 24.46
CA GLU A 842 24.12 12.91 24.42
C GLU A 842 23.00 11.93 24.75
N SER A 843 22.84 10.91 23.90
CA SER A 843 22.03 9.72 24.20
C SER A 843 22.86 8.46 24.03
N VAL A 844 22.61 7.47 24.89
CA VAL A 844 23.29 6.18 24.88
C VAL A 844 22.28 5.07 25.16
N VAL A 845 22.40 3.98 24.41
CA VAL A 845 21.59 2.77 24.57
C VAL A 845 22.50 1.64 25.03
N TYR A 846 22.27 1.19 26.27
CA TYR A 846 22.97 0.07 26.87
C TYR A 846 22.14 -1.20 26.78
N ARG A 847 22.76 -2.32 26.42
CA ARG A 847 22.25 -3.67 26.74
C ARG A 847 22.79 -4.04 28.11
N LEU A 848 21.89 -4.22 29.08
CA LEU A 848 22.25 -4.55 30.46
C LEU A 848 22.68 -6.03 30.57
N ALA A 849 23.68 -6.28 31.39
CA ALA A 849 24.13 -7.64 31.65
C ALA A 849 23.07 -8.43 32.42
N VAL A 850 22.85 -9.67 31.98
CA VAL A 850 21.95 -10.61 32.60
C VAL A 850 22.52 -11.06 33.95
N ARG A 851 21.88 -10.72 35.07
CA ARG A 851 22.21 -11.31 36.38
C ARG A 851 21.36 -12.56 36.60
N ALA A 852 22.02 -13.70 36.80
CA ALA A 852 21.34 -14.89 37.34
C ALA A 852 20.82 -14.54 38.74
N ALA A 853 19.53 -14.83 38.98
CA ALA A 853 18.86 -14.58 40.27
C ALA A 853 19.50 -15.36 41.43
#